data_AF-A0A7R9HHH5-F1
#
_entry.id   AF-A0A7R9HHH5-F1
#
_cell.length_a   1.000
_cell.length_b   1.000
_cell.length_c   1.000
_cell.angle_alpha   90.00
_cell.angle_beta   90.00
_cell.angle_gamma   90.00
#
_symmetry.space_group_name_H-M   'P 1'
#
loop_
_entity.id
_entity.type
_entity.pdbx_description
1 polymer ?
#
loop_
_entity_poly.entity_id
_entity_poly.type
_entity_poly.pdbx_seq_one_letter_code
_entity_poly.pdbx_strand_id
1 'polypeptide(L)'
;MGRMRLESQSAANLLQSMDPSADPCDNFYQFVCGRWGKEHPTPESAVSNDWFNERNNLMIREIREFLKKNSSSSEPLPVTQARLLYNSCVDTDTLDKLGLDPMFEVLDQIGLPRRPPVKESSPGFNIMKVSAKAKLLVAKDLLVGFGVYPDSHNKSVNRLTVGSPDPNSPLPSYHDLERRIDRNRRRSSYTAEEKESPGVVAFVQYIYDVMKYAHQWGTSDADSLEPEMHDLFKSAAMTIAEFEHELYKMVGAIEYIGMKPLEMTVEELQQLTDIGAGGVNYTTQFKWHEFLTYLYEDIDNVTLDLSGEDRIVVLEGEYFQNLSALLVNTTKETLELVMWWDIVRILAPTTNKDMRRFKETYIEKVTGGRAPQTRSTFCTNAVNQMMGMAVSYFIADPKFLNTTKQKVEEMLSDIQWAFGTLVNSLDWMDATTKRATLEKSDAVKSFIGFPEWLLDSSELELYYSGVRKQLCAVFVSVPSGILQYPFYGLGLEAMNYGAIGAILGHELTHGFDNEGRQFDKDGNMRQWWSNNTVEEYENRSQCFIDLYSSYRVEEVDTYVNGRLTLGENIADNGGVREAFRAYKRYLNRNGHEPMLPGLEKYSHEQLFFMSFTNVWCESWSETSLRWALEDEHAPNHIRVSGVLSNSEDFSDTWRCPVGSNMNPIRNRCRLCSQFGIVFTSVGPMALLVARLSTTMTALGHRHGIHQTLSLTRVSHRSLGQVESLGTGECRSQFSVLTALSPILVRKDSSFPNERSHFNLEVVSPVYTLSVSSV
;
A
#
# COMPACT_ATOMS: atom_id res chain seq x y z
N MET A 1 -33.19 -2.30 -14.57
CA MET A 1 -32.28 -1.40 -15.33
C MET A 1 -30.86 -1.44 -14.79
N GLY A 2 -30.58 -1.09 -13.52
CA GLY A 2 -29.21 -1.04 -12.95
C GLY A 2 -28.31 -2.24 -13.28
N ARG A 3 -28.61 -3.44 -12.74
CA ARG A 3 -27.81 -4.68 -12.93
C ARG A 3 -27.46 -4.94 -14.39
N MET A 4 -28.48 -4.99 -15.27
CA MET A 4 -28.33 -5.23 -16.71
C MET A 4 -27.40 -4.23 -17.42
N ARG A 5 -27.38 -2.95 -17.01
CA ARG A 5 -26.43 -1.96 -17.56
C ARG A 5 -24.99 -2.30 -17.18
N LEU A 6 -24.76 -2.74 -15.94
CA LEU A 6 -23.43 -3.12 -15.43
C LEU A 6 -22.95 -4.41 -16.12
N GLU A 7 -23.81 -5.42 -16.23
CA GLU A 7 -23.54 -6.66 -16.96
C GLU A 7 -23.16 -6.38 -18.42
N SER A 8 -23.89 -5.52 -19.13
CA SER A 8 -23.54 -5.12 -20.50
C SER A 8 -22.24 -4.31 -20.60
N GLN A 9 -21.92 -3.49 -19.59
CA GLN A 9 -20.68 -2.69 -19.54
C GLN A 9 -19.45 -3.58 -19.34
N SER A 10 -19.48 -4.48 -18.36
CA SER A 10 -18.42 -5.46 -18.11
C SER A 10 -18.21 -6.39 -19.30
N ALA A 11 -19.29 -6.88 -19.92
CA ALA A 11 -19.21 -7.74 -21.08
C ALA A 11 -18.58 -7.04 -22.29
N ALA A 12 -19.00 -5.81 -22.59
CA ALA A 12 -18.44 -5.02 -23.68
C ALA A 12 -16.94 -4.76 -23.48
N ASN A 13 -16.50 -4.44 -22.27
CA ASN A 13 -15.10 -4.18 -21.98
C ASN A 13 -14.22 -5.44 -22.09
N LEU A 14 -14.66 -6.58 -21.53
CA LEU A 14 -13.95 -7.85 -21.71
C LEU A 14 -13.84 -8.20 -23.21
N LEU A 15 -14.93 -8.02 -23.98
CA LEU A 15 -14.95 -8.26 -25.43
C LEU A 15 -14.09 -7.28 -26.25
N GLN A 16 -13.79 -6.09 -25.73
CA GLN A 16 -12.83 -5.15 -26.32
C GLN A 16 -11.38 -5.54 -25.97
N SER A 17 -11.13 -5.90 -24.71
CA SER A 17 -9.80 -6.15 -24.15
C SER A 17 -9.17 -7.48 -24.59
N MET A 18 -9.99 -8.55 -24.70
CA MET A 18 -9.52 -9.91 -24.93
C MET A 18 -8.87 -10.12 -26.30
N ASP A 19 -7.84 -10.96 -26.39
CA ASP A 19 -7.36 -11.52 -27.65
C ASP A 19 -7.77 -13.01 -27.75
N PRO A 20 -8.90 -13.32 -28.40
CA PRO A 20 -9.39 -14.69 -28.51
C PRO A 20 -8.58 -15.56 -29.49
N SER A 21 -7.47 -15.06 -30.03
CA SER A 21 -6.52 -15.85 -30.83
C SER A 21 -5.38 -16.46 -30.00
N ALA A 22 -5.14 -15.97 -28.78
CA ALA A 22 -4.20 -16.57 -27.85
C ALA A 22 -4.83 -17.74 -27.08
N ASP A 23 -4.04 -18.79 -26.80
CA ASP A 23 -4.49 -19.90 -25.96
C ASP A 23 -4.45 -19.47 -24.47
N PRO A 24 -5.57 -19.55 -23.72
CA PRO A 24 -5.61 -19.20 -22.30
C PRO A 24 -4.67 -20.04 -21.42
N CYS A 25 -4.21 -21.20 -21.90
CA CYS A 25 -3.30 -22.08 -21.18
C CYS A 25 -1.81 -21.88 -21.53
N ASP A 26 -1.51 -21.12 -22.59
CA ASP A 26 -0.14 -20.71 -22.95
C ASP A 26 0.17 -19.26 -22.53
N ASN A 27 -0.81 -18.34 -22.62
CA ASN A 27 -0.67 -16.98 -22.08
C ASN A 27 -2.05 -16.37 -21.76
N PHE A 28 -2.49 -16.52 -20.51
CA PHE A 28 -3.78 -15.99 -20.07
C PHE A 28 -3.86 -14.46 -20.04
N TYR A 29 -2.73 -13.78 -19.81
CA TYR A 29 -2.67 -12.31 -19.85
C TYR A 29 -2.97 -11.79 -21.27
N GLN A 30 -2.30 -12.33 -22.29
CA GLN A 30 -2.59 -11.99 -23.69
C GLN A 30 -4.04 -12.30 -24.04
N PHE A 31 -4.56 -13.46 -23.62
CA PHE A 31 -5.95 -13.84 -23.88
C PHE A 31 -6.97 -12.83 -23.32
N VAL A 32 -6.74 -12.19 -22.16
CA VAL A 32 -7.68 -11.22 -21.55
C VAL A 32 -7.37 -9.76 -21.88
N CYS A 33 -6.10 -9.40 -22.06
CA CYS A 33 -5.62 -8.01 -22.17
C CYS A 33 -4.96 -7.67 -23.52
N GLY A 34 -4.77 -8.63 -24.44
CA GLY A 34 -4.00 -8.47 -25.68
C GLY A 34 -4.51 -7.43 -26.70
N ARG A 35 -5.69 -6.84 -26.47
CA ARG A 35 -6.19 -5.65 -27.18
C ARG A 35 -6.45 -4.44 -26.29
N TRP A 36 -6.35 -4.56 -24.96
CA TRP A 36 -6.69 -3.50 -23.99
C TRP A 36 -5.99 -2.17 -24.29
N GLY A 37 -4.66 -2.19 -24.46
CA GLY A 37 -3.83 -1.02 -24.72
C GLY A 37 -4.03 -0.34 -26.08
N LYS A 38 -4.89 -0.89 -26.96
CA LYS A 38 -5.28 -0.25 -28.22
C LYS A 38 -6.44 0.74 -28.02
N GLU A 39 -7.32 0.45 -27.06
CA GLU A 39 -8.42 1.32 -26.66
C GLU A 39 -8.03 2.25 -25.50
N HIS A 40 -7.01 1.88 -24.72
CA HIS A 40 -6.50 2.62 -23.55
C HIS A 40 -4.99 2.95 -23.68
N PRO A 41 -4.55 3.63 -24.75
CA PRO A 41 -3.13 3.88 -25.00
C PRO A 41 -2.49 4.78 -23.92
N THR A 42 -1.20 4.56 -23.65
CA THR A 42 -0.38 5.41 -22.77
C THR A 42 -0.45 6.90 -23.16
N PRO A 43 -0.92 7.81 -22.28
CA PRO A 43 -0.89 9.25 -22.54
C PRO A 43 0.53 9.80 -22.70
N GLU A 44 0.70 10.88 -23.47
CA GLU A 44 2.01 11.52 -23.73
C GLU A 44 2.75 11.97 -22.45
N SER A 45 2.01 12.21 -21.36
CA SER A 45 2.55 12.58 -20.05
C SER A 45 2.94 11.38 -19.17
N ALA A 46 2.79 10.13 -19.63
CA ALA A 46 2.96 8.90 -18.84
C ALA A 46 3.98 7.91 -19.45
N VAL A 47 4.37 6.89 -18.65
CA VAL A 47 5.17 5.74 -19.10
C VAL A 47 4.32 4.50 -19.43
N SER A 48 3.19 4.38 -18.76
CA SER A 48 2.23 3.28 -18.85
C SER A 48 0.80 3.83 -18.68
N ASN A 49 -0.19 3.00 -18.96
CA ASN A 49 -1.58 3.20 -18.56
C ASN A 49 -2.17 1.86 -18.13
N ASP A 50 -3.13 1.90 -17.22
CA ASP A 50 -3.77 0.74 -16.59
C ASP A 50 -5.07 1.21 -15.92
N TRP A 51 -5.85 0.31 -15.34
CA TRP A 51 -7.11 0.70 -14.70
C TRP A 51 -6.97 1.59 -13.46
N PHE A 52 -5.88 1.47 -12.70
CA PHE A 52 -5.64 2.27 -11.51
C PHE A 52 -5.33 3.72 -11.92
N ASN A 53 -4.46 3.91 -12.91
CA ASN A 53 -4.19 5.19 -13.55
C ASN A 53 -5.44 5.80 -14.20
N GLU A 54 -6.23 5.02 -14.95
CA GLU A 54 -7.51 5.46 -15.51
C GLU A 54 -8.52 5.92 -14.44
N ARG A 55 -8.61 5.22 -13.30
CA ARG A 55 -9.50 5.61 -12.20
C ARG A 55 -8.96 6.80 -11.40
N ASN A 56 -7.66 6.87 -11.16
CA ASN A 56 -7.03 7.99 -10.47
C ASN A 56 -7.22 9.29 -11.29
N ASN A 57 -6.92 9.27 -12.58
CA ASN A 57 -7.13 10.42 -13.48
C ASN A 57 -8.60 10.87 -13.53
N LEU A 58 -9.56 9.94 -13.48
CA LEU A 58 -10.99 10.24 -13.35
C LEU A 58 -11.33 10.88 -11.99
N MET A 59 -10.82 10.33 -10.89
CA MET A 59 -11.05 10.80 -9.53
C MET A 59 -10.48 12.21 -9.32
N ILE A 60 -9.22 12.46 -9.72
CA ILE A 60 -8.59 13.78 -9.70
C ILE A 60 -9.38 14.78 -10.56
N ARG A 61 -9.92 14.38 -11.71
CA ARG A 61 -10.81 15.25 -12.50
C ARG A 61 -12.06 15.65 -11.70
N GLU A 62 -12.69 14.71 -11.00
CA GLU A 62 -13.91 14.97 -10.22
C GLU A 62 -13.64 15.80 -8.96
N ILE A 63 -12.53 15.54 -8.25
CA ILE A 63 -12.03 16.38 -7.15
C ILE A 63 -11.81 17.82 -7.66
N ARG A 64 -11.17 18.01 -8.81
CA ARG A 64 -10.94 19.33 -9.38
C ARG A 64 -12.23 20.08 -9.66
N GLU A 65 -13.23 19.42 -10.26
CA GLU A 65 -14.54 20.05 -10.51
C GLU A 65 -15.38 20.19 -9.21
N PHE A 66 -15.02 19.55 -8.10
CA PHE A 66 -15.52 19.86 -6.76
C PHE A 66 -14.81 21.07 -6.13
N LEU A 67 -13.48 21.18 -6.26
CA LEU A 67 -12.70 22.27 -5.68
C LEU A 67 -12.95 23.62 -6.36
N LYS A 68 -13.29 23.63 -7.65
CA LYS A 68 -13.68 24.83 -8.42
C LYS A 68 -15.04 25.44 -8.03
N LYS A 69 -15.87 24.79 -7.21
CA LYS A 69 -17.22 25.27 -6.89
C LYS A 69 -17.15 26.41 -5.86
N ASN A 70 -18.04 27.40 -5.97
CA ASN A 70 -18.18 28.41 -4.92
C ASN A 70 -18.59 27.75 -3.60
N SER A 71 -17.94 28.11 -2.49
CA SER A 71 -18.30 27.63 -1.15
C SER A 71 -19.71 28.03 -0.75
N SER A 72 -20.45 27.08 -0.17
CA SER A 72 -21.71 27.32 0.52
C SER A 72 -21.48 27.55 2.01
N SER A 73 -22.30 28.39 2.65
CA SER A 73 -22.37 28.52 4.11
C SER A 73 -22.95 27.28 4.82
N SER A 74 -23.26 26.22 4.07
CA SER A 74 -23.69 24.90 4.55
C SER A 74 -22.61 23.81 4.40
N GLU A 75 -21.40 24.17 3.97
CA GLU A 75 -20.27 23.25 3.86
C GLU A 75 -19.31 23.46 5.06
N PRO A 76 -18.67 22.40 5.58
CA PRO A 76 -17.71 22.51 6.68
C PRO A 76 -16.55 23.47 6.37
N LEU A 77 -16.02 24.16 7.39
CA LEU A 77 -14.89 25.08 7.22
C LEU A 77 -13.69 24.43 6.50
N PRO A 78 -13.27 23.17 6.77
CA PRO A 78 -12.19 22.51 6.05
C PRO A 78 -12.45 22.32 4.55
N VAL A 79 -13.71 22.12 4.14
CA VAL A 79 -14.07 22.05 2.70
C VAL A 79 -13.84 23.41 2.05
N THR A 80 -14.22 24.49 2.73
CA THR A 80 -13.94 25.87 2.26
C THR A 80 -12.43 26.18 2.23
N GLN A 81 -11.66 25.71 3.22
CA GLN A 81 -10.20 25.84 3.25
C GLN A 81 -9.53 25.07 2.11
N ALA A 82 -9.96 23.83 1.81
CA ALA A 82 -9.45 23.06 0.69
C ALA A 82 -9.68 23.77 -0.67
N ARG A 83 -10.85 24.41 -0.85
CA ARG A 83 -11.12 25.24 -2.03
C ARG A 83 -10.27 26.51 -2.07
N LEU A 84 -10.04 27.16 -0.92
CA LEU A 84 -9.15 28.31 -0.84
C LEU A 84 -7.70 27.95 -1.23
N LEU A 85 -7.19 26.81 -0.74
CA LEU A 85 -5.87 26.28 -1.07
C LEU A 85 -5.73 25.89 -2.55
N TYR A 86 -6.78 25.30 -3.13
CA TYR A 86 -6.84 25.05 -4.58
C TYR A 86 -6.74 26.36 -5.38
N ASN A 87 -7.54 27.36 -5.02
CA ASN A 87 -7.60 28.64 -5.73
C ASN A 87 -6.29 29.43 -5.61
N SER A 88 -5.66 29.48 -4.43
CA SER A 88 -4.36 30.15 -4.25
C SER A 88 -3.21 29.43 -4.97
N CYS A 89 -3.25 28.11 -5.06
CA CYS A 89 -2.28 27.34 -5.84
C CYS A 89 -2.41 27.59 -7.36
N VAL A 90 -3.64 27.77 -7.86
CA VAL A 90 -3.93 28.00 -9.29
C VAL A 90 -3.70 29.46 -9.73
N ASP A 91 -3.77 30.44 -8.82
CA ASP A 91 -3.47 31.85 -9.11
C ASP A 91 -1.96 32.11 -9.28
N THR A 92 -1.43 31.70 -10.43
CA THR A 92 -0.04 31.99 -10.82
C THR A 92 0.23 33.48 -10.97
N ASP A 93 -0.79 34.29 -11.29
CA ASP A 93 -0.64 35.74 -11.45
C ASP A 93 -0.29 36.41 -10.12
N THR A 94 -0.78 35.91 -8.98
CA THR A 94 -0.39 36.41 -7.65
C THR A 94 0.96 35.83 -7.21
N LEU A 95 1.22 34.53 -7.46
CA LEU A 95 2.52 33.91 -7.15
C LEU A 95 3.68 34.59 -7.90
N ASP A 96 3.49 34.92 -9.17
CA ASP A 96 4.52 35.55 -10.00
C ASP A 96 4.77 37.03 -9.63
N LYS A 97 3.83 37.69 -8.93
CA LYS A 97 4.01 39.03 -8.34
C LYS A 97 4.75 38.99 -7.00
N LEU A 98 4.53 37.94 -6.20
CA LEU A 98 5.21 37.74 -4.92
C LEU A 98 6.66 37.26 -5.10
N GLY A 99 6.96 36.58 -6.21
CA GLY A 99 8.33 36.22 -6.55
C GLY A 99 8.94 35.22 -5.55
N LEU A 100 10.18 35.48 -5.13
CA LEU A 100 10.88 34.63 -4.15
C LEU A 100 10.68 35.08 -2.70
N ASP A 101 10.06 36.24 -2.47
CA ASP A 101 10.04 36.89 -1.16
C ASP A 101 9.41 36.01 -0.06
N PRO A 102 8.29 35.28 -0.28
CA PRO A 102 7.74 34.34 0.71
C PRO A 102 8.67 33.15 1.02
N MET A 103 9.46 32.68 0.05
CA MET A 103 10.45 31.62 0.29
C MET A 103 11.61 32.16 1.14
N PHE A 104 12.03 33.41 0.90
CA PHE A 104 13.04 34.09 1.68
C PHE A 104 12.60 34.36 3.12
N GLU A 105 11.33 34.70 3.35
CA GLU A 105 10.75 34.80 4.70
C GLU A 105 10.76 33.46 5.45
N VAL A 106 10.61 32.33 4.77
CA VAL A 106 10.72 30.99 5.38
C VAL A 106 12.19 30.63 5.68
N LEU A 107 13.12 30.94 4.77
CA LEU A 107 14.57 30.74 5.03
C LEU A 107 15.04 31.56 6.24
N ASP A 108 14.66 32.83 6.34
CA ASP A 108 14.98 33.70 7.47
C ASP A 108 14.48 33.11 8.81
N GLN A 109 13.26 32.55 8.84
CA GLN A 109 12.67 31.90 10.02
C GLN A 109 13.38 30.59 10.42
N ILE A 110 13.80 29.80 9.43
CA ILE A 110 14.60 28.59 9.67
C ILE A 110 16.02 28.94 10.17
N GLY A 111 16.54 30.12 9.79
CA GLY A 111 17.90 30.56 10.09
C GLY A 111 18.90 30.25 8.97
N LEU A 112 18.42 30.22 7.72
CA LEU A 112 19.21 30.05 6.50
C LEU A 112 19.28 31.37 5.71
N PRO A 113 20.37 31.65 4.98
CA PRO A 113 20.52 32.88 4.21
C PRO A 113 19.59 32.92 2.99
N ARG A 114 19.08 34.10 2.64
CA ARG A 114 18.26 34.29 1.42
C ARG A 114 19.01 33.96 0.11
N ARG A 115 20.34 34.08 0.09
CA ARG A 115 21.20 33.76 -1.06
C ARG A 115 21.99 32.47 -0.80
N PRO A 116 22.33 31.67 -1.83
CA PRO A 116 23.08 30.42 -1.65
C PRO A 116 24.47 30.68 -1.05
N PRO A 117 24.85 30.03 0.07
CA PRO A 117 26.10 30.29 0.81
C PRO A 117 27.30 29.59 0.16
N VAL A 118 27.77 30.11 -0.97
CA VAL A 118 28.84 29.48 -1.79
C VAL A 118 30.26 30.05 -1.58
N LYS A 119 30.46 30.90 -0.56
CA LYS A 119 31.77 31.50 -0.24
C LYS A 119 32.22 31.25 1.22
N GLU A 120 31.33 31.49 2.18
CA GLU A 120 31.56 31.30 3.61
C GLU A 120 30.22 30.98 4.31
N SER A 121 30.26 30.35 5.50
CA SER A 121 29.06 30.05 6.28
C SER A 121 28.54 31.28 7.04
N SER A 122 27.22 31.37 7.20
CA SER A 122 26.57 32.51 7.85
C SER A 122 26.98 32.62 9.33
N PRO A 123 27.28 33.84 9.82
CA PRO A 123 27.49 34.09 11.25
C PRO A 123 26.30 33.60 12.07
N GLY A 124 26.53 32.58 12.92
CA GLY A 124 25.49 31.98 13.74
C GLY A 124 24.73 30.79 13.13
N PHE A 125 25.04 30.33 11.90
CA PHE A 125 24.45 29.08 11.37
C PHE A 125 24.73 27.91 12.33
N ASN A 126 23.67 27.13 12.61
CA ASN A 126 23.64 26.01 13.53
C ASN A 126 22.79 24.88 12.93
N ILE A 127 23.42 23.72 12.72
CA ILE A 127 22.81 22.54 12.07
C ILE A 127 21.58 22.03 12.84
N MET A 128 21.63 22.05 14.17
CA MET A 128 20.57 21.51 15.03
C MET A 128 19.33 22.41 14.96
N LYS A 129 19.53 23.72 15.08
CA LYS A 129 18.46 24.72 14.96
C LYS A 129 17.79 24.69 13.60
N VAL A 130 18.59 24.69 12.52
CA VAL A 130 18.06 24.65 11.14
C VAL A 130 17.29 23.36 10.89
N SER A 131 17.80 22.20 11.35
CA SER A 131 17.08 20.92 11.25
C SER A 131 15.75 20.93 12.00
N ALA A 132 15.73 21.46 13.23
CA ALA A 132 14.51 21.53 14.03
C ALA A 132 13.47 22.51 13.43
N LYS A 133 13.88 23.72 13.03
CA LYS A 133 12.96 24.70 12.42
C LYS A 133 12.50 24.27 11.03
N ALA A 134 13.31 23.55 10.24
CA ALA A 134 12.86 22.92 8.99
C ALA A 134 11.74 21.90 9.23
N LYS A 135 11.87 21.04 10.24
CA LYS A 135 10.85 20.07 10.63
C LYS A 135 9.58 20.75 11.16
N LEU A 136 9.69 21.84 11.92
CA LEU A 136 8.54 22.56 12.47
C LEU A 136 7.79 23.43 11.44
N LEU A 137 8.50 24.10 10.53
CA LEU A 137 7.92 25.11 9.63
C LEU A 137 7.51 24.57 8.25
N VAL A 138 8.24 23.59 7.71
CA VAL A 138 7.98 23.01 6.37
C VAL A 138 7.88 21.48 6.39
N ALA A 139 7.85 20.88 7.59
CA ALA A 139 7.73 19.44 7.81
C ALA A 139 8.76 18.60 7.03
N LYS A 140 9.97 19.16 6.83
CA LYS A 140 11.06 18.50 6.09
C LYS A 140 12.13 18.00 7.04
N ASP A 141 12.41 16.70 6.98
CA ASP A 141 13.63 16.10 7.53
C ASP A 141 14.82 16.39 6.60
N LEU A 142 15.93 16.87 7.18
CA LEU A 142 17.16 17.20 6.46
C LEU A 142 18.18 16.05 6.58
N LEU A 143 18.97 16.05 7.66
CA LEU A 143 20.01 15.06 7.94
C LEU A 143 19.50 13.87 8.77
N VAL A 144 18.40 14.07 9.51
CA VAL A 144 17.85 13.13 10.51
C VAL A 144 16.34 13.11 10.37
N GLY A 145 15.77 11.90 10.33
CA GLY A 145 14.33 11.69 10.43
C GLY A 145 13.88 11.76 11.88
N PHE A 146 12.85 12.56 12.16
CA PHE A 146 12.24 12.66 13.48
C PHE A 146 10.71 12.51 13.41
N GLY A 147 10.13 11.80 14.38
CA GLY A 147 8.69 11.68 14.54
C GLY A 147 8.25 11.26 15.93
N VAL A 148 6.94 11.36 16.18
CA VAL A 148 6.30 10.82 17.38
C VAL A 148 5.34 9.73 16.93
N TYR A 149 5.68 8.48 17.22
CA TYR A 149 5.00 7.30 16.64
C TYR A 149 4.56 6.29 17.71
N PRO A 150 3.47 5.53 17.48
CA PRO A 150 3.09 4.43 18.35
C PRO A 150 4.17 3.35 18.44
N ASP A 151 4.61 3.06 19.66
CA ASP A 151 5.62 2.07 20.03
C ASP A 151 5.41 0.73 19.31
N SER A 152 6.48 0.12 18.79
CA SER A 152 6.38 -1.14 18.04
C SER A 152 5.96 -2.32 18.91
N HIS A 153 6.30 -2.32 20.20
CA HIS A 153 6.03 -3.41 21.15
C HIS A 153 4.82 -3.16 22.07
N ASN A 154 4.41 -1.89 22.24
CA ASN A 154 3.21 -1.50 23.00
C ASN A 154 2.46 -0.33 22.32
N LYS A 155 1.67 -0.65 21.30
CA LYS A 155 0.94 0.32 20.46
C LYS A 155 -0.03 1.27 21.18
N SER A 156 -0.25 1.13 22.49
CA SER A 156 -1.00 2.08 23.32
C SER A 156 -0.19 3.31 23.76
N VAL A 157 1.13 3.32 23.51
CA VAL A 157 2.07 4.37 23.92
C VAL A 157 2.73 4.97 22.68
N ASN A 158 2.89 6.30 22.65
CA ASN A 158 3.71 6.98 21.64
C ASN A 158 5.13 7.19 22.17
N ARG A 159 6.12 7.09 21.28
CA ARG A 159 7.54 7.36 21.57
C ARG A 159 8.08 8.47 20.67
N LEU A 160 9.13 9.12 21.14
CA LEU A 160 10.05 9.83 20.26
C LEU A 160 10.78 8.78 19.40
N THR A 161 10.80 8.97 18.09
CA THR A 161 11.45 8.07 17.15
C THR A 161 12.39 8.84 16.24
N VAL A 162 13.61 8.33 16.07
CA VAL A 162 14.63 8.88 15.17
C VAL A 162 15.10 7.82 14.18
N GLY A 163 15.39 8.25 12.96
CA GLY A 163 15.92 7.39 11.90
C GLY A 163 16.54 8.18 10.75
N SER A 164 16.68 7.52 9.61
CA SER A 164 16.98 8.17 8.33
C SER A 164 15.91 9.22 7.95
N PRO A 165 16.28 10.32 7.27
CA PRO A 165 15.36 11.40 6.94
C PRO A 165 14.28 10.96 5.94
N ASP A 166 13.02 11.30 6.22
CA ASP A 166 11.94 11.09 5.26
C ASP A 166 12.23 11.93 4.00
N PRO A 167 12.35 11.31 2.80
CA PRO A 167 12.53 12.06 1.56
C PRO A 167 11.36 13.00 1.27
N ASN A 168 10.15 12.65 1.71
CA ASN A 168 8.92 13.37 1.42
C ASN A 168 8.83 14.72 2.13
N SER A 169 7.85 15.52 1.70
CA SER A 169 7.34 16.72 2.37
C SER A 169 5.83 16.75 2.13
N PRO A 170 5.01 17.31 3.04
CA PRO A 170 3.60 17.56 2.76
C PRO A 170 3.37 18.79 1.85
N LEU A 171 4.43 19.54 1.49
CA LEU A 171 4.32 20.65 0.57
C LEU A 171 4.13 20.17 -0.89
N PRO A 172 3.39 20.92 -1.74
CA PRO A 172 3.06 20.51 -3.10
C PRO A 172 4.29 20.20 -3.97
N SER A 173 4.52 18.92 -4.30
CA SER A 173 5.61 18.50 -5.18
C SER A 173 5.16 17.45 -6.22
N TYR A 174 6.09 16.93 -7.01
CA TYR A 174 5.85 15.88 -8.01
C TYR A 174 6.09 14.48 -7.39
N HIS A 175 5.56 14.24 -6.19
CA HIS A 175 5.93 13.17 -5.25
C HIS A 175 6.24 11.80 -5.88
N ASP A 176 5.30 11.19 -6.61
CA ASP A 176 5.50 9.84 -7.19
C ASP A 176 6.66 9.77 -8.19
N LEU A 177 6.88 10.87 -8.90
CA LEU A 177 7.90 10.99 -9.94
C LEU A 177 9.26 11.33 -9.32
N GLU A 178 9.28 12.19 -8.31
CA GLU A 178 10.48 12.51 -7.52
C GLU A 178 10.94 11.29 -6.71
N ARG A 179 10.02 10.55 -6.07
CA ARG A 179 10.30 9.27 -5.38
C ARG A 179 10.95 8.26 -6.32
N ARG A 180 10.52 8.18 -7.60
CA ARG A 180 11.13 7.32 -8.62
C ARG A 180 12.51 7.83 -9.06
N ILE A 181 12.65 9.13 -9.33
CA ILE A 181 13.95 9.75 -9.69
C ILE A 181 14.99 9.52 -8.58
N ASP A 182 14.62 9.77 -7.31
CA ASP A 182 15.51 9.58 -6.16
C ASP A 182 15.73 8.09 -5.82
N ARG A 183 14.77 7.18 -6.08
CA ARG A 183 14.98 5.72 -5.98
C ARG A 183 16.08 5.28 -6.96
N ASN A 184 16.05 5.75 -8.21
CA ASN A 184 17.07 5.41 -9.20
C ASN A 184 18.45 5.94 -8.74
N ARG A 185 18.52 7.21 -8.28
CA ARG A 185 19.75 7.85 -7.76
C ARG A 185 20.37 7.18 -6.53
N ARG A 186 19.59 6.41 -5.75
CA ARG A 186 20.07 5.58 -4.62
C ARG A 186 20.81 4.32 -5.07
N ARG A 187 20.53 3.80 -6.27
CA ARG A 187 21.01 2.50 -6.77
C ARG A 187 22.19 2.63 -7.75
N SER A 188 22.33 3.78 -8.41
CA SER A 188 23.49 4.11 -9.25
C SER A 188 24.76 4.28 -8.39
N SER A 189 25.92 3.86 -8.89
CA SER A 189 27.22 3.92 -8.20
C SER A 189 28.05 5.07 -8.78
N TYR A 190 28.16 6.18 -8.03
CA TYR A 190 28.53 7.53 -8.50
C TYR A 190 30.00 7.68 -8.99
N THR A 191 30.34 6.91 -10.00
CA THR A 191 31.63 6.87 -10.71
C THR A 191 31.80 8.09 -11.62
N ALA A 192 33.00 8.25 -12.19
CA ALA A 192 33.26 9.29 -13.19
C ALA A 192 32.30 9.23 -14.40
N GLU A 193 31.91 8.02 -14.83
CA GLU A 193 30.99 7.81 -15.95
C GLU A 193 29.54 8.19 -15.57
N GLU A 194 29.11 7.92 -14.32
CA GLU A 194 27.79 8.33 -13.85
C GLU A 194 27.64 9.84 -13.62
N LYS A 195 28.73 10.55 -13.30
CA LYS A 195 28.72 12.03 -13.22
C LYS A 195 28.41 12.69 -14.56
N GLU A 196 28.75 12.04 -15.68
CA GLU A 196 28.41 12.47 -17.04
C GLU A 196 27.02 11.97 -17.50
N SER A 197 26.30 11.19 -16.68
CA SER A 197 24.98 10.68 -17.06
C SER A 197 23.96 11.81 -17.26
N PRO A 198 23.03 11.70 -18.25
CA PRO A 198 22.04 12.75 -18.51
C PRO A 198 21.17 13.12 -17.30
N GLY A 199 20.94 12.16 -16.38
CA GLY A 199 20.20 12.38 -15.14
C GLY A 199 20.94 13.28 -14.14
N VAL A 200 22.22 12.99 -13.88
CA VAL A 200 23.07 13.79 -12.98
C VAL A 200 23.34 15.16 -13.59
N VAL A 201 23.69 15.23 -14.88
CA VAL A 201 23.92 16.50 -15.61
C VAL A 201 22.66 17.39 -15.59
N ALA A 202 21.46 16.82 -15.77
CA ALA A 202 20.22 17.58 -15.65
C ALA A 202 19.96 18.10 -14.22
N PHE A 203 20.33 17.33 -13.19
CA PHE A 203 20.14 17.71 -11.79
C PHE A 203 21.11 18.81 -11.36
N VAL A 204 22.39 18.69 -11.71
CA VAL A 204 23.42 19.71 -11.46
C VAL A 204 23.06 21.02 -12.16
N GLN A 205 22.56 20.96 -13.40
CA GLN A 205 22.04 22.12 -14.12
C GLN A 205 20.85 22.77 -13.40
N TYR A 206 19.91 21.97 -12.87
CA TYR A 206 18.76 22.45 -12.10
C TYR A 206 19.17 23.18 -10.81
N ILE A 207 20.10 22.62 -10.03
CA ILE A 207 20.65 23.27 -8.84
C ILE A 207 21.32 24.60 -9.21
N TYR A 208 22.17 24.59 -10.24
CA TYR A 208 22.87 25.78 -10.73
C TYR A 208 21.91 26.90 -11.18
N ASP A 209 20.87 26.59 -11.96
CA ASP A 209 19.92 27.59 -12.46
C ASP A 209 19.12 28.24 -11.32
N VAL A 210 18.68 27.43 -10.34
CA VAL A 210 17.98 27.89 -9.14
C VAL A 210 18.89 28.76 -8.26
N MET A 211 20.13 28.35 -8.01
CA MET A 211 21.10 29.14 -7.22
C MET A 211 21.42 30.48 -7.90
N LYS A 212 21.66 30.48 -9.21
CA LYS A 212 21.89 31.70 -9.99
C LYS A 212 20.71 32.65 -9.87
N TYR A 213 19.49 32.16 -10.10
CA TYR A 213 18.28 32.98 -10.06
C TYR A 213 18.01 33.56 -8.66
N ALA A 214 18.12 32.73 -7.61
CA ALA A 214 17.96 33.18 -6.23
C ALA A 214 19.02 34.22 -5.80
N HIS A 215 20.26 34.10 -6.29
CA HIS A 215 21.32 35.08 -6.00
C HIS A 215 21.05 36.46 -6.64
N GLN A 216 20.55 36.46 -7.88
CA GLN A 216 20.27 37.67 -8.67
C GLN A 216 18.91 38.32 -8.33
N TRP A 217 18.03 37.64 -7.57
CA TRP A 217 16.75 38.21 -7.19
C TRP A 217 16.90 39.52 -6.39
N GLY A 218 16.17 40.55 -6.82
CA GLY A 218 16.19 41.88 -6.21
C GLY A 218 17.48 42.69 -6.40
N THR A 219 18.41 42.29 -7.28
CA THR A 219 19.59 43.11 -7.63
C THR A 219 19.30 44.02 -8.84
N SER A 220 20.06 45.12 -8.97
CA SER A 220 19.98 46.05 -10.11
C SER A 220 20.55 45.47 -11.41
N ASP A 221 21.45 44.50 -11.30
CA ASP A 221 22.29 43.98 -12.38
C ASP A 221 21.96 42.51 -12.68
N ALA A 222 20.66 42.25 -12.88
CA ALA A 222 20.09 40.91 -13.05
C ALA A 222 20.63 40.13 -14.27
N ASP A 223 21.23 40.80 -15.26
CA ASP A 223 21.81 40.17 -16.45
C ASP A 223 23.31 39.86 -16.34
N SER A 224 24.06 40.46 -15.41
CA SER A 224 25.52 40.30 -15.32
C SER A 224 25.95 39.61 -14.02
N LEU A 225 26.03 38.28 -14.07
CA LEU A 225 26.75 37.50 -13.04
C LEU A 225 28.26 37.52 -13.33
N GLU A 226 29.08 37.68 -12.29
CA GLU A 226 30.55 37.64 -12.43
C GLU A 226 31.03 36.26 -12.92
N PRO A 227 32.09 36.17 -13.77
CA PRO A 227 32.60 34.89 -14.25
C PRO A 227 33.01 33.92 -13.13
N GLU A 228 33.59 34.42 -12.04
CA GLU A 228 33.96 33.63 -10.86
C GLU A 228 32.73 33.01 -10.18
N MET A 229 31.63 33.77 -10.09
CA MET A 229 30.36 33.30 -9.50
C MET A 229 29.71 32.19 -10.35
N HIS A 230 29.89 32.20 -11.68
CA HIS A 230 29.43 31.09 -12.52
C HIS A 230 30.10 29.77 -12.18
N ASP A 231 31.42 29.78 -11.94
CA ASP A 231 32.17 28.55 -11.64
C ASP A 231 31.99 28.11 -10.18
N LEU A 232 31.84 29.06 -9.25
CA LEU A 232 31.40 28.77 -7.87
C LEU A 232 30.03 28.07 -7.84
N PHE A 233 29.04 28.52 -8.62
CA PHE A 233 27.73 27.86 -8.67
C PHE A 233 27.77 26.46 -9.30
N LYS A 234 28.62 26.22 -10.31
CA LYS A 234 28.82 24.85 -10.85
C LYS A 234 29.44 23.92 -9.82
N SER A 235 30.48 24.41 -9.11
CA SER A 235 31.15 23.66 -8.05
C SER A 235 30.17 23.31 -6.92
N ALA A 236 29.43 24.31 -6.42
CA ALA A 236 28.39 24.16 -5.41
C ALA A 236 27.31 23.14 -5.83
N ALA A 237 26.85 23.18 -7.09
CA ALA A 237 25.87 22.23 -7.61
C ALA A 237 26.40 20.78 -7.67
N MET A 238 27.68 20.58 -8.00
CA MET A 238 28.31 19.26 -7.90
C MET A 238 28.43 18.79 -6.45
N THR A 239 28.87 19.66 -5.53
CA THR A 239 29.01 19.32 -4.11
C THR A 239 27.67 18.93 -3.47
N ILE A 240 26.58 19.62 -3.84
CA ILE A 240 25.21 19.25 -3.44
C ILE A 240 24.84 17.86 -3.98
N ALA A 241 25.07 17.60 -5.26
CA ALA A 241 24.73 16.31 -5.88
C ALA A 241 25.56 15.13 -5.32
N GLU A 242 26.81 15.38 -4.95
CA GLU A 242 27.72 14.42 -4.28
C GLU A 242 27.29 14.13 -2.84
N PHE A 243 26.96 15.16 -2.05
CA PHE A 243 26.48 14.98 -0.69
C PHE A 243 25.12 14.27 -0.64
N GLU A 244 24.17 14.66 -1.51
CA GLU A 244 22.91 13.94 -1.65
C GLU A 244 23.13 12.46 -2.01
N HIS A 245 24.09 12.13 -2.88
CA HIS A 245 24.37 10.74 -3.23
C HIS A 245 24.89 9.93 -2.03
N GLU A 246 25.91 10.42 -1.31
CA GLU A 246 26.44 9.70 -0.15
C GLU A 246 25.39 9.55 0.97
N LEU A 247 24.55 10.57 1.20
CA LEU A 247 23.42 10.48 2.13
C LEU A 247 22.41 9.41 1.68
N TYR A 248 21.99 9.44 0.40
CA TYR A 248 21.03 8.48 -0.15
C TYR A 248 21.56 7.04 -0.21
N LYS A 249 22.85 6.85 -0.42
CA LYS A 249 23.57 5.57 -0.36
C LYS A 249 23.53 4.96 1.05
N MET A 250 23.68 5.78 2.10
CA MET A 250 23.51 5.32 3.49
C MET A 250 22.08 4.84 3.78
N VAL A 251 21.06 5.48 3.19
CA VAL A 251 19.65 5.03 3.33
C VAL A 251 19.35 3.82 2.44
N GLY A 252 19.98 3.72 1.27
CA GLY A 252 19.76 2.65 0.29
C GLY A 252 20.45 1.32 0.62
N ALA A 253 21.48 1.33 1.47
CA ALA A 253 22.18 0.12 1.93
C ALA A 253 21.40 -0.71 2.98
N ILE A 254 20.25 -0.21 3.44
CA ILE A 254 19.52 -0.74 4.58
C ILE A 254 18.42 -1.70 4.10
N GLU A 255 18.66 -3.01 4.20
CA GLU A 255 17.59 -4.00 4.09
C GLU A 255 16.71 -3.92 5.36
N TYR A 256 15.51 -3.33 5.22
CA TYR A 256 14.54 -3.15 6.33
C TYR A 256 14.05 -4.48 6.95
N ILE A 257 14.29 -5.61 6.29
CA ILE A 257 13.80 -6.94 6.66
C ILE A 257 14.39 -7.38 8.00
N GLY A 258 13.55 -7.37 9.05
CA GLY A 258 13.91 -7.89 10.38
C GLY A 258 14.79 -6.97 11.25
N MET A 259 14.99 -5.70 10.88
CA MET A 259 15.63 -4.72 11.78
C MET A 259 14.79 -4.51 13.04
N LYS A 260 15.43 -4.62 14.21
CA LYS A 260 14.79 -4.39 15.51
C LYS A 260 15.09 -2.97 15.99
N PRO A 261 14.07 -2.12 16.21
CA PRO A 261 14.27 -0.79 16.77
C PRO A 261 14.96 -0.86 18.14
N LEU A 262 15.94 0.01 18.37
CA LEU A 262 16.71 0.09 19.61
C LEU A 262 16.13 1.20 20.49
N GLU A 263 15.72 0.88 21.72
CA GLU A 263 15.38 1.90 22.73
C GLU A 263 16.62 2.32 23.52
N MET A 264 16.96 3.61 23.51
CA MET A 264 18.13 4.15 24.22
C MET A 264 17.91 5.57 24.76
N THR A 265 18.67 6.01 25.77
CA THR A 265 18.63 7.42 26.24
C THR A 265 19.31 8.36 25.23
N VAL A 266 19.17 9.68 25.45
CA VAL A 266 19.81 10.70 24.60
C VAL A 266 21.35 10.62 24.69
N GLU A 267 21.90 10.28 25.87
CA GLU A 267 23.34 10.05 26.09
C GLU A 267 23.81 8.76 25.41
N GLU A 268 23.03 7.69 25.44
CA GLU A 268 23.33 6.43 24.75
C GLU A 268 23.35 6.65 23.22
N LEU A 269 22.41 7.43 22.69
CA LEU A 269 22.36 7.83 21.28
C LEU A 269 23.50 8.77 20.89
N GLN A 270 23.87 9.73 21.74
CA GLN A 270 25.03 10.58 21.51
C GLN A 270 26.32 9.74 21.45
N GLN A 271 26.52 8.81 22.39
CA GLN A 271 27.65 7.87 22.37
C GLN A 271 27.70 7.02 21.09
N LEU A 272 26.54 6.58 20.58
CA LEU A 272 26.45 5.84 19.31
C LEU A 272 26.97 6.66 18.13
N THR A 273 26.59 7.94 18.02
CA THR A 273 27.06 8.86 16.98
C THR A 273 28.53 9.26 17.17
N ASP A 274 28.98 9.44 18.41
CA ASP A 274 30.34 9.89 18.74
C ASP A 274 31.41 8.84 18.33
N ILE A 275 31.05 7.56 18.30
CA ILE A 275 31.88 6.48 17.72
C ILE A 275 32.10 6.72 16.22
N GLY A 276 31.05 7.07 15.47
CA GLY A 276 31.15 7.41 14.03
C GLY A 276 31.96 8.68 13.78
N ALA A 277 31.93 9.63 14.72
CA ALA A 277 32.79 10.83 14.73
C ALA A 277 34.25 10.57 15.15
N GLY A 278 34.64 9.32 15.42
CA GLY A 278 35.99 8.96 15.86
C GLY A 278 36.34 9.41 17.28
N GLY A 279 35.35 9.76 18.11
CA GLY A 279 35.54 10.21 19.49
C GLY A 279 36.09 11.63 19.65
N VAL A 280 36.04 12.45 18.58
CA VAL A 280 36.52 13.84 18.60
C VAL A 280 35.35 14.82 18.44
N ASN A 281 35.35 15.89 19.23
CA ASN A 281 34.29 16.90 19.23
C ASN A 281 34.51 17.92 18.09
N TYR A 282 33.69 17.84 17.05
CA TYR A 282 33.73 18.72 15.88
C TYR A 282 32.58 19.72 15.88
N THR A 283 32.77 20.89 15.29
CA THR A 283 31.72 21.92 15.14
C THR A 283 30.53 21.49 14.29
N THR A 284 30.68 20.44 13.49
CA THR A 284 29.67 19.84 12.60
C THR A 284 29.03 18.55 13.16
N GLN A 285 29.51 18.04 14.30
CA GLN A 285 28.96 16.87 14.98
C GLN A 285 27.49 17.09 15.37
N PHE A 286 26.61 16.13 15.08
CA PHE A 286 25.20 16.21 15.46
C PHE A 286 25.04 16.08 16.99
N LYS A 287 24.19 16.92 17.58
CA LYS A 287 24.01 17.03 19.04
C LYS A 287 22.56 16.83 19.42
N TRP A 288 22.27 15.68 20.02
CA TRP A 288 20.90 15.21 20.21
C TRP A 288 20.13 16.04 21.24
N HIS A 289 20.72 16.37 22.40
CA HIS A 289 20.09 17.26 23.39
C HIS A 289 19.76 18.64 22.79
N GLU A 290 20.66 19.20 21.98
CA GLU A 290 20.51 20.52 21.35
C GLU A 290 19.40 20.52 20.28
N PHE A 291 19.37 19.50 19.42
CA PHE A 291 18.31 19.29 18.42
C PHE A 291 16.93 19.08 19.06
N LEU A 292 16.83 18.22 20.07
CA LEU A 292 15.58 17.95 20.78
C LEU A 292 15.11 19.16 21.58
N THR A 293 16.02 20.00 22.10
CA THR A 293 15.64 21.28 22.71
C THR A 293 15.01 22.22 21.67
N TYR A 294 15.65 22.42 20.50
CA TYR A 294 15.10 23.30 19.45
C TYR A 294 13.77 22.81 18.84
N LEU A 295 13.49 21.49 18.88
CA LEU A 295 12.21 20.93 18.43
C LEU A 295 11.04 21.25 19.37
N TYR A 296 11.30 21.52 20.65
CA TYR A 296 10.27 21.71 21.68
C TYR A 296 10.29 23.10 22.35
N GLU A 297 11.23 23.98 22.01
CA GLU A 297 11.38 25.31 22.64
C GLU A 297 10.13 26.21 22.54
N ASP A 298 9.32 26.03 21.50
CA ASP A 298 8.06 26.77 21.26
C ASP A 298 6.79 25.96 21.60
N ILE A 299 6.90 24.79 22.26
CA ILE A 299 5.78 23.87 22.51
C ILE A 299 5.34 23.92 23.98
N ASP A 300 4.28 24.69 24.24
CA ASP A 300 3.66 24.83 25.56
C ASP A 300 3.27 23.48 26.21
N ASN A 301 3.52 23.38 27.52
CA ASN A 301 3.18 22.23 28.38
C ASN A 301 3.87 20.89 28.05
N VAL A 302 4.97 20.88 27.28
CA VAL A 302 5.84 19.70 27.13
C VAL A 302 7.13 19.88 27.93
N THR A 303 7.51 18.84 28.68
CA THR A 303 8.80 18.74 29.37
C THR A 303 9.40 17.38 29.05
N LEU A 304 10.62 17.36 28.51
CA LEU A 304 11.38 16.13 28.22
C LEU A 304 12.51 15.98 29.22
N ASP A 305 12.68 14.79 29.80
CA ASP A 305 13.85 14.47 30.63
C ASP A 305 14.97 13.91 29.75
N LEU A 306 15.53 14.80 28.91
CA LEU A 306 16.65 14.49 28.03
C LEU A 306 17.92 14.04 28.78
N SER A 307 17.92 14.04 30.11
CA SER A 307 19.05 13.77 31.01
C SER A 307 18.87 12.56 31.93
N GLY A 308 17.74 11.85 31.82
CA GLY A 308 17.33 10.81 32.75
C GLY A 308 16.81 9.54 32.07
N GLU A 309 15.56 9.16 32.37
CA GLU A 309 15.02 7.85 31.96
C GLU A 309 14.23 7.85 30.63
N ASP A 310 14.04 9.00 29.97
CA ASP A 310 13.34 9.07 28.69
C ASP A 310 14.08 8.30 27.58
N ARG A 311 13.48 7.21 27.09
CA ARG A 311 14.02 6.37 26.00
C ARG A 311 13.45 6.78 24.65
N ILE A 312 14.34 7.02 23.70
CA ILE A 312 14.05 7.29 22.28
C ILE A 312 14.18 5.98 21.50
N VAL A 313 13.29 5.78 20.52
CA VAL A 313 13.35 4.67 19.57
C VAL A 313 14.25 5.05 18.40
N VAL A 314 15.32 4.29 18.19
CA VAL A 314 16.28 4.44 17.10
C VAL A 314 16.02 3.33 16.09
N LEU A 315 15.65 3.71 14.86
CA LEU A 315 15.37 2.76 13.78
C LEU A 315 16.68 2.25 13.15
N GLU A 316 17.46 3.15 12.53
CA GLU A 316 18.68 2.77 11.81
C GLU A 316 19.96 3.24 12.55
N GLY A 317 20.47 2.42 13.47
CA GLY A 317 21.69 2.74 14.24
C GLY A 317 22.95 2.93 13.37
N GLU A 318 23.11 2.12 12.31
CA GLU A 318 24.25 2.21 11.38
C GLU A 318 24.20 3.49 10.52
N TYR A 319 23.01 3.94 10.13
CA TYR A 319 22.82 5.20 9.40
C TYR A 319 23.43 6.36 10.20
N PHE A 320 23.18 6.43 11.50
CA PHE A 320 23.70 7.50 12.35
C PHE A 320 25.22 7.46 12.54
N GLN A 321 25.84 6.28 12.51
CA GLN A 321 27.30 6.15 12.53
C GLN A 321 27.93 6.65 11.22
N ASN A 322 27.38 6.24 10.08
CA ASN A 322 27.84 6.66 8.75
C ASN A 322 27.61 8.16 8.50
N LEU A 323 26.46 8.69 8.92
CA LEU A 323 26.16 10.13 8.90
C LEU A 323 27.17 10.91 9.74
N SER A 324 27.49 10.44 10.95
CA SER A 324 28.45 11.14 11.82
C SER A 324 29.84 11.22 11.19
N ALA A 325 30.30 10.16 10.53
CA ALA A 325 31.56 10.16 9.79
C ALA A 325 31.57 11.13 8.58
N LEU A 326 30.43 11.29 7.90
CA LEU A 326 30.26 12.26 6.81
C LEU A 326 30.24 13.71 7.34
N LEU A 327 29.47 13.99 8.40
CA LEU A 327 29.37 15.34 8.97
C LEU A 327 30.71 15.85 9.50
N VAL A 328 31.53 14.99 10.10
CA VAL A 328 32.89 15.32 10.56
C VAL A 328 33.83 15.70 9.41
N ASN A 329 33.71 15.03 8.26
CA ASN A 329 34.54 15.30 7.08
C ASN A 329 33.98 16.41 6.17
N THR A 330 32.81 16.97 6.49
CA THR A 330 32.16 18.03 5.70
C THR A 330 32.35 19.41 6.36
N THR A 331 32.63 20.44 5.57
CA THR A 331 32.77 21.81 6.08
C THR A 331 31.42 22.41 6.48
N LYS A 332 31.45 23.40 7.37
CA LYS A 332 30.23 24.11 7.81
C LYS A 332 29.54 24.79 6.62
N GLU A 333 30.33 25.33 5.71
CA GLU A 333 29.94 25.96 4.44
C GLU A 333 29.12 25.00 3.57
N THR A 334 29.63 23.78 3.36
CA THR A 334 28.95 22.76 2.56
C THR A 334 27.67 22.27 3.23
N LEU A 335 27.65 22.10 4.56
CA LEU A 335 26.43 21.72 5.28
C LEU A 335 25.36 22.81 5.19
N GLU A 336 25.73 24.10 5.32
CA GLU A 336 24.77 25.20 5.14
C GLU A 336 24.22 25.24 3.72
N LEU A 337 25.07 25.04 2.71
CA LEU A 337 24.69 25.00 1.30
C LEU A 337 23.74 23.84 0.96
N VAL A 338 23.99 22.65 1.49
CA VAL A 338 23.11 21.48 1.30
C VAL A 338 21.77 21.69 2.02
N MET A 339 21.79 22.17 3.26
CA MET A 339 20.56 22.42 4.03
C MET A 339 19.74 23.59 3.42
N TRP A 340 20.41 24.60 2.85
CA TRP A 340 19.78 25.64 2.03
C TRP A 340 19.09 25.04 0.81
N TRP A 341 19.78 24.17 0.07
CA TRP A 341 19.24 23.52 -1.11
C TRP A 341 18.04 22.62 -0.79
N ASP A 342 18.08 21.83 0.29
CA ASP A 342 16.98 20.94 0.68
C ASP A 342 15.67 21.69 0.95
N ILE A 343 15.75 22.92 1.49
CA ILE A 343 14.60 23.79 1.71
C ILE A 343 14.18 24.50 0.41
N VAL A 344 15.14 25.00 -0.37
CA VAL A 344 14.85 25.70 -1.62
C VAL A 344 14.26 24.75 -2.68
N ARG A 345 14.68 23.48 -2.76
CA ARG A 345 14.17 22.52 -3.75
C ARG A 345 12.68 22.19 -3.59
N ILE A 346 12.15 22.27 -2.35
CA ILE A 346 10.72 22.07 -2.06
C ILE A 346 9.90 23.35 -2.13
N LEU A 347 10.49 24.53 -1.81
CA LEU A 347 9.79 25.81 -1.87
C LEU A 347 9.81 26.48 -3.25
N ALA A 348 10.86 26.30 -4.04
CA ALA A 348 11.00 26.95 -5.35
C ALA A 348 9.79 26.67 -6.29
N PRO A 349 9.26 25.43 -6.43
CA PRO A 349 8.06 25.16 -7.25
C PRO A 349 6.75 25.80 -6.73
N THR A 350 6.72 26.33 -5.50
CA THR A 350 5.58 27.09 -4.97
C THR A 350 5.74 28.61 -5.15
N THR A 351 6.92 29.08 -5.58
CA THR A 351 7.18 30.49 -5.91
C THR A 351 6.75 30.84 -7.35
N ASN A 352 7.60 31.53 -8.12
CA ASN A 352 7.27 32.12 -9.42
C ASN A 352 7.48 31.17 -10.62
N LYS A 353 7.10 31.66 -11.80
CA LYS A 353 7.17 30.95 -13.08
C LYS A 353 8.53 30.39 -13.43
N ASP A 354 9.62 31.11 -13.17
CA ASP A 354 10.96 30.67 -13.59
C ASP A 354 11.43 29.52 -12.70
N MET A 355 11.19 29.61 -11.39
CA MET A 355 11.46 28.51 -10.45
C MET A 355 10.63 27.26 -10.76
N ARG A 356 9.34 27.42 -11.08
CA ARG A 356 8.48 26.32 -11.57
C ARG A 356 9.06 25.71 -12.84
N ARG A 357 9.46 26.54 -13.80
CA ARG A 357 10.05 26.12 -15.08
C ARG A 357 11.37 25.37 -14.92
N PHE A 358 12.25 25.78 -14.00
CA PHE A 358 13.51 25.04 -13.77
C PHE A 358 13.22 23.60 -13.30
N LYS A 359 12.24 23.42 -12.41
CA LYS A 359 11.80 22.08 -11.96
C LYS A 359 11.12 21.28 -13.08
N GLU A 360 10.26 21.91 -13.85
CA GLU A 360 9.58 21.29 -15.01
C GLU A 360 10.59 20.83 -16.07
N THR A 361 11.54 21.68 -16.47
CA THR A 361 12.62 21.35 -17.42
C THR A 361 13.59 20.30 -16.88
N TYR A 362 13.81 20.23 -15.56
CA TYR A 362 14.54 19.11 -14.96
C TYR A 362 13.78 17.79 -15.13
N ILE A 363 12.51 17.77 -14.77
CA ILE A 363 11.63 16.60 -14.89
C ILE A 363 11.53 16.14 -16.35
N GLU A 364 11.31 17.06 -17.30
CA GLU A 364 11.30 16.77 -18.75
C GLU A 364 12.58 16.03 -19.16
N LYS A 365 13.76 16.55 -18.79
CA LYS A 365 15.06 15.94 -19.14
C LYS A 365 15.22 14.52 -18.58
N VAL A 366 14.96 14.31 -17.29
CA VAL A 366 15.20 13.00 -16.64
C VAL A 366 14.11 11.97 -16.94
N THR A 367 12.96 12.39 -17.47
CA THR A 367 11.87 11.48 -17.87
C THR A 367 11.83 11.16 -19.36
N GLY A 368 12.52 11.91 -20.21
CA GLY A 368 12.55 11.70 -21.67
C GLY A 368 11.57 12.58 -22.47
N GLY A 369 11.33 13.81 -22.02
CA GLY A 369 10.58 14.84 -22.76
C GLY A 369 9.06 14.83 -22.54
N ARG A 370 8.55 14.21 -21.46
CA ARG A 370 7.12 14.20 -21.16
C ARG A 370 6.64 15.56 -20.67
N ALA A 371 5.51 16.02 -21.18
CA ALA A 371 4.90 17.28 -20.75
C ALA A 371 4.50 17.22 -19.26
N PRO A 372 4.81 18.25 -18.45
CA PRO A 372 4.40 18.31 -17.05
C PRO A 372 2.87 18.37 -16.91
N GLN A 373 2.37 17.84 -15.79
CA GLN A 373 0.94 17.91 -15.45
C GLN A 373 0.44 19.35 -15.41
N THR A 374 -0.80 19.60 -15.85
CA THR A 374 -1.37 20.96 -15.84
C THR A 374 -1.36 21.52 -14.42
N ARG A 375 -1.16 22.84 -14.24
CA ARG A 375 -1.22 23.48 -12.91
C ARG A 375 -2.52 23.16 -12.16
N SER A 376 -3.63 23.01 -12.88
CA SER A 376 -4.92 22.60 -12.29
C SER A 376 -4.89 21.17 -11.72
N THR A 377 -4.17 20.25 -12.37
CA THR A 377 -3.97 18.87 -11.90
C THR A 377 -3.03 18.86 -10.70
N PHE A 378 -1.88 19.53 -10.81
CA PHE A 378 -0.90 19.70 -9.72
C PHE A 378 -1.57 20.22 -8.43
N CYS A 379 -2.32 21.31 -8.53
CA CYS A 379 -3.04 21.88 -7.38
C CYS A 379 -4.19 21.01 -6.86
N THR A 380 -4.74 20.12 -7.68
CA THR A 380 -5.74 19.14 -7.21
C THR A 380 -5.09 18.04 -6.40
N ASN A 381 -3.98 17.48 -6.90
CA ASN A 381 -3.19 16.45 -6.21
C ASN A 381 -2.68 16.98 -4.86
N ALA A 382 -2.11 18.18 -4.86
CA ALA A 382 -1.64 18.89 -3.66
C ALA A 382 -2.74 19.04 -2.59
N VAL A 383 -3.94 19.49 -2.98
CA VAL A 383 -5.07 19.66 -2.04
C VAL A 383 -5.61 18.31 -1.57
N ASN A 384 -5.62 17.28 -2.42
CA ASN A 384 -6.00 15.92 -2.02
C ASN A 384 -5.00 15.28 -1.03
N GLN A 385 -3.72 15.61 -1.14
CA GLN A 385 -2.67 15.14 -0.24
C GLN A 385 -2.67 15.90 1.09
N MET A 386 -2.75 17.23 1.05
CA MET A 386 -2.73 18.08 2.26
C MET A 386 -4.07 18.08 3.01
N MET A 387 -5.20 17.89 2.30
CA MET A 387 -6.56 18.00 2.85
C MET A 387 -7.49 16.87 2.39
N GLY A 388 -6.97 15.64 2.28
CA GLY A 388 -7.68 14.48 1.73
C GLY A 388 -9.03 14.14 2.39
N MET A 389 -9.17 14.36 3.70
CA MET A 389 -10.46 14.17 4.39
C MET A 389 -11.48 15.25 4.02
N ALA A 390 -11.06 16.53 3.96
CA ALA A 390 -11.93 17.61 3.49
C ALA A 390 -12.31 17.47 2.00
N VAL A 391 -11.40 16.93 1.19
CA VAL A 391 -11.72 16.54 -0.19
C VAL A 391 -12.75 15.41 -0.21
N SER A 392 -12.51 14.32 0.52
CA SER A 392 -13.33 13.10 0.53
C SER A 392 -14.81 13.33 0.91
N TYR A 393 -15.13 14.47 1.53
CA TYR A 393 -16.51 14.94 1.72
C TYR A 393 -17.35 14.93 0.43
N PHE A 394 -16.73 15.10 -0.76
CA PHE A 394 -17.46 15.09 -2.04
C PHE A 394 -18.01 13.73 -2.47
N ILE A 395 -17.45 12.62 -1.95
CA ILE A 395 -17.87 11.23 -2.23
C ILE A 395 -18.61 10.58 -1.05
N ALA A 396 -18.86 11.33 0.03
CA ALA A 396 -19.53 10.84 1.23
C ALA A 396 -21.06 10.75 1.05
N ASP A 397 -21.56 9.73 0.33
CA ASP A 397 -23.01 9.45 0.20
C ASP A 397 -23.51 8.50 1.32
N PRO A 398 -24.45 8.90 2.20
CA PRO A 398 -25.07 8.02 3.19
C PRO A 398 -25.70 6.74 2.62
N LYS A 399 -26.01 6.69 1.31
CA LYS A 399 -26.48 5.47 0.64
C LYS A 399 -25.40 4.41 0.53
N PHE A 400 -24.12 4.79 0.38
CA PHE A 400 -23.00 3.86 0.27
C PHE A 400 -22.92 2.93 1.50
N LEU A 401 -23.04 3.51 2.70
CA LEU A 401 -23.02 2.79 3.98
C LEU A 401 -24.12 1.74 4.09
N ASN A 402 -25.28 2.00 3.46
CA ASN A 402 -26.46 1.14 3.51
C ASN A 402 -26.60 0.21 2.29
N THR A 403 -25.62 0.15 1.39
CA THR A 403 -25.71 -0.65 0.16
C THR A 403 -24.36 -1.29 -0.24
N THR A 404 -23.37 -0.49 -0.62
CA THR A 404 -22.06 -0.98 -1.04
C THR A 404 -21.25 -1.52 0.14
N LYS A 405 -21.18 -0.77 1.25
CA LYS A 405 -20.39 -1.15 2.43
C LYS A 405 -20.74 -2.55 2.93
N GLN A 406 -22.03 -2.80 3.19
CA GLN A 406 -22.54 -4.10 3.68
C GLN A 406 -22.20 -5.28 2.77
N LYS A 407 -22.18 -5.08 1.44
CA LYS A 407 -21.77 -6.13 0.49
C LYS A 407 -20.28 -6.42 0.51
N VAL A 408 -19.45 -5.39 0.64
CA VAL A 408 -18.00 -5.51 0.74
C VAL A 408 -17.61 -6.14 2.09
N GLU A 409 -18.37 -5.86 3.15
CA GLU A 409 -18.27 -6.52 4.46
C GLU A 409 -18.66 -8.02 4.39
N GLU A 410 -19.74 -8.39 3.69
CA GLU A 410 -20.09 -9.81 3.44
C GLU A 410 -18.98 -10.53 2.65
N MET A 411 -18.44 -9.88 1.62
CA MET A 411 -17.34 -10.42 0.80
C MET A 411 -16.06 -10.63 1.61
N LEU A 412 -15.66 -9.65 2.42
CA LEU A 412 -14.49 -9.77 3.30
C LEU A 412 -14.69 -10.87 4.35
N SER A 413 -15.91 -11.03 4.90
CA SER A 413 -16.21 -12.11 5.84
C SER A 413 -16.11 -13.51 5.20
N ASP A 414 -16.45 -13.65 3.92
CA ASP A 414 -16.27 -14.90 3.18
C ASP A 414 -14.80 -15.19 2.83
N ILE A 415 -13.99 -14.14 2.63
CA ILE A 415 -12.54 -14.22 2.43
C ILE A 415 -11.83 -14.60 3.73
N GLN A 416 -12.17 -13.95 4.86
CA GLN A 416 -11.72 -14.34 6.21
C GLN A 416 -12.11 -15.80 6.52
N TRP A 417 -13.32 -16.23 6.16
CA TRP A 417 -13.70 -17.63 6.30
C TRP A 417 -12.86 -18.56 5.41
N ALA A 418 -12.60 -18.18 4.16
CA ALA A 418 -11.77 -18.96 3.24
C ALA A 418 -10.35 -19.14 3.81
N PHE A 419 -9.71 -18.04 4.23
CA PHE A 419 -8.45 -18.01 4.96
C PHE A 419 -8.50 -18.88 6.23
N GLY A 420 -9.59 -18.80 6.99
CA GLY A 420 -9.82 -19.64 8.17
C GLY A 420 -9.84 -21.14 7.84
N THR A 421 -10.48 -21.56 6.74
CA THR A 421 -10.42 -22.98 6.30
C THR A 421 -9.02 -23.39 5.86
N LEU A 422 -8.32 -22.51 5.14
CA LEU A 422 -6.94 -22.69 4.67
C LEU A 422 -5.97 -22.95 5.83
N VAL A 423 -5.98 -22.08 6.84
CA VAL A 423 -5.12 -22.17 8.04
C VAL A 423 -5.43 -23.43 8.86
N ASN A 424 -6.70 -23.81 9.00
CA ASN A 424 -7.06 -25.05 9.68
C ASN A 424 -6.49 -26.29 8.96
N SER A 425 -6.42 -26.28 7.62
CA SER A 425 -5.91 -27.39 6.80
C SER A 425 -4.39 -27.50 6.65
N LEU A 426 -3.59 -26.63 7.28
CA LEU A 426 -2.13 -26.73 7.21
C LEU A 426 -1.61 -27.98 7.93
N ASP A 427 -0.66 -28.69 7.33
CA ASP A 427 0.11 -29.77 7.95
C ASP A 427 1.33 -29.23 8.71
N TRP A 428 1.92 -28.15 8.20
CA TRP A 428 3.20 -27.59 8.63
C TRP A 428 3.14 -26.56 9.78
N MET A 429 1.97 -25.98 10.06
CA MET A 429 1.78 -25.00 11.14
C MET A 429 1.21 -25.67 12.40
N ASP A 430 1.82 -25.42 13.56
CA ASP A 430 1.40 -26.02 14.82
C ASP A 430 0.02 -25.51 15.32
N ALA A 431 -0.64 -26.29 16.18
CA ALA A 431 -2.00 -26.00 16.64
C ALA A 431 -2.16 -24.76 17.54
N THR A 432 -1.07 -24.25 18.13
CA THR A 432 -1.08 -22.96 18.85
C THR A 432 -0.89 -21.81 17.88
N THR A 433 0.08 -21.92 16.97
CA THR A 433 0.30 -20.89 15.94
C THR A 433 -0.91 -20.74 15.02
N LYS A 434 -1.54 -21.85 14.56
CA LYS A 434 -2.83 -21.83 13.82
C LYS A 434 -3.91 -21.01 14.55
N ARG A 435 -4.08 -21.26 15.85
CA ARG A 435 -5.10 -20.60 16.65
C ARG A 435 -4.82 -19.10 16.78
N ALA A 436 -3.57 -18.71 17.03
CA ALA A 436 -3.17 -17.30 17.05
C ALA A 436 -3.35 -16.63 15.67
N THR A 437 -3.13 -17.36 14.57
CA THR A 437 -3.35 -16.87 13.19
C THR A 437 -4.82 -16.61 12.91
N LEU A 438 -5.72 -17.48 13.40
CA LEU A 438 -7.17 -17.26 13.34
C LEU A 438 -7.59 -16.09 14.25
N GLU A 439 -7.12 -16.05 15.50
CA GLU A 439 -7.38 -14.95 16.45
C GLU A 439 -6.87 -13.59 15.92
N LYS A 440 -5.82 -13.57 15.07
CA LYS A 440 -5.39 -12.38 14.33
C LYS A 440 -6.34 -12.06 13.17
N SER A 441 -6.72 -13.04 12.36
CA SER A 441 -7.62 -12.84 11.20
C SER A 441 -8.99 -12.29 11.62
N ASP A 442 -9.55 -12.82 12.71
CA ASP A 442 -10.81 -12.37 13.32
C ASP A 442 -10.70 -10.95 13.96
N ALA A 443 -9.49 -10.49 14.28
CA ALA A 443 -9.22 -9.18 14.89
C ALA A 443 -8.91 -8.07 13.87
N VAL A 444 -8.70 -8.40 12.59
CA VAL A 444 -8.47 -7.41 11.53
C VAL A 444 -9.68 -6.49 11.39
N LYS A 445 -9.47 -5.18 11.57
CA LYS A 445 -10.51 -4.16 11.38
C LYS A 445 -10.64 -3.80 9.90
N SER A 446 -11.83 -3.41 9.46
CA SER A 446 -12.08 -2.99 8.07
C SER A 446 -12.54 -1.53 7.98
N PHE A 447 -11.90 -0.78 7.09
CA PHE A 447 -12.23 0.61 6.76
C PHE A 447 -12.70 0.68 5.31
N ILE A 448 -14.00 0.45 5.11
CA ILE A 448 -14.62 0.33 3.79
C ILE A 448 -15.31 1.63 3.40
N GLY A 449 -14.83 2.24 2.33
CA GLY A 449 -15.37 3.47 1.73
C GLY A 449 -14.78 4.75 2.31
N PHE A 450 -15.45 5.30 3.31
CA PHE A 450 -15.07 6.51 4.05
C PHE A 450 -15.50 6.39 5.53
N PRO A 451 -14.83 7.08 6.48
CA PRO A 451 -15.22 7.06 7.88
C PRO A 451 -16.60 7.70 8.09
N GLU A 452 -17.48 7.06 8.87
CA GLU A 452 -18.88 7.51 9.01
C GLU A 452 -19.01 8.91 9.63
N TRP A 453 -18.04 9.32 10.45
CA TRP A 453 -17.96 10.67 11.03
C TRP A 453 -17.75 11.77 9.98
N LEU A 454 -17.31 11.45 8.76
CA LEU A 454 -17.16 12.41 7.66
C LEU A 454 -18.51 13.01 7.19
N LEU A 455 -19.63 12.37 7.57
CA LEU A 455 -20.99 12.89 7.34
C LEU A 455 -21.43 13.94 8.37
N ASP A 456 -20.66 14.16 9.45
CA ASP A 456 -20.88 15.23 10.42
C ASP A 456 -19.86 16.36 10.18
N SER A 457 -20.37 17.56 9.86
CA SER A 457 -19.56 18.76 9.66
C SER A 457 -18.69 19.10 10.88
N SER A 458 -19.20 18.82 12.07
CA SER A 458 -18.59 19.14 13.36
C SER A 458 -17.38 18.25 13.63
N GLU A 459 -17.47 16.96 13.31
CA GLU A 459 -16.37 16.01 13.51
C GLU A 459 -15.24 16.25 12.48
N LEU A 460 -15.58 16.65 11.25
CA LEU A 460 -14.59 17.09 10.25
C LEU A 460 -13.88 18.40 10.67
N GLU A 461 -14.60 19.35 11.25
CA GLU A 461 -14.02 20.56 11.84
C GLU A 461 -13.14 20.26 13.07
N LEU A 462 -13.55 19.33 13.93
CA LEU A 462 -12.75 18.88 15.07
C LEU A 462 -11.46 18.18 14.62
N TYR A 463 -11.53 17.32 13.61
CA TYR A 463 -10.37 16.64 13.00
C TYR A 463 -9.31 17.66 12.51
N TYR A 464 -9.73 18.69 11.75
CA TYR A 464 -8.81 19.74 11.29
C TYR A 464 -8.43 20.77 12.36
N SER A 465 -9.07 20.80 13.53
CA SER A 465 -8.62 21.62 14.67
C SER A 465 -7.46 21.00 15.47
N GLY A 466 -6.99 19.81 15.07
CA GLY A 466 -5.80 19.14 15.62
C GLY A 466 -6.08 18.13 16.74
N VAL A 467 -7.34 17.97 17.16
CA VAL A 467 -7.76 17.02 18.21
C VAL A 467 -7.76 15.59 17.67
N ARG A 468 -6.57 14.98 17.61
CA ARG A 468 -6.36 13.65 17.03
C ARG A 468 -6.43 12.53 18.07
N LYS A 469 -7.05 11.41 17.67
CA LYS A 469 -6.94 10.11 18.32
C LYS A 469 -6.40 9.12 17.29
N GLN A 470 -5.19 8.65 17.53
CA GLN A 470 -4.54 7.64 16.70
C GLN A 470 -5.28 6.30 16.84
N LEU A 471 -5.52 5.61 15.73
CA LEU A 471 -5.86 4.19 15.77
C LEU A 471 -4.61 3.32 15.62
N CYS A 472 -4.43 2.41 16.57
CA CYS A 472 -3.45 1.34 16.47
C CYS A 472 -4.17 -0.01 16.49
N ALA A 473 -4.13 -0.72 15.37
CA ALA A 473 -4.59 -2.09 15.16
C ALA A 473 -4.07 -2.57 13.80
N VAL A 474 -4.19 -3.86 13.51
CA VAL A 474 -4.13 -4.35 12.13
C VAL A 474 -5.47 -4.06 11.46
N PHE A 475 -5.44 -3.47 10.26
CA PHE A 475 -6.65 -3.12 9.51
C PHE A 475 -6.45 -3.23 8.00
N VAL A 476 -7.56 -3.47 7.30
CA VAL A 476 -7.68 -3.42 5.83
C VAL A 476 -8.48 -2.17 5.45
N SER A 477 -7.91 -1.34 4.58
CA SER A 477 -8.46 -0.07 4.11
C SER A 477 -8.83 -0.16 2.64
N VAL A 478 -10.11 0.12 2.33
CA VAL A 478 -10.66 0.01 0.98
C VAL A 478 -11.37 1.31 0.62
N PRO A 479 -10.65 2.33 0.12
CA PRO A 479 -11.22 3.65 -0.14
C PRO A 479 -12.38 3.61 -1.13
N SER A 480 -13.37 4.49 -0.96
CA SER A 480 -14.51 4.61 -1.91
C SER A 480 -14.08 4.81 -3.36
N GLY A 481 -12.89 5.37 -3.60
CA GLY A 481 -12.33 5.57 -4.93
C GLY A 481 -12.09 4.30 -5.74
N ILE A 482 -11.89 3.14 -5.11
CA ILE A 482 -11.79 1.85 -5.82
C ILE A 482 -13.11 1.08 -5.89
N LEU A 483 -14.11 1.42 -5.07
CA LEU A 483 -15.38 0.69 -4.96
C LEU A 483 -16.39 1.05 -6.09
N GLN A 484 -15.87 1.07 -7.31
CA GLN A 484 -16.53 1.40 -8.56
C GLN A 484 -15.94 0.59 -9.73
N TYR A 485 -16.58 0.67 -10.90
CA TYR A 485 -16.09 0.03 -12.13
C TYR A 485 -14.70 0.58 -12.50
N PRO A 486 -13.69 -0.27 -12.78
CA PRO A 486 -13.77 -1.69 -13.13
C PRO A 486 -13.48 -2.67 -11.99
N PHE A 487 -13.22 -2.22 -10.75
CA PHE A 487 -12.85 -3.12 -9.66
C PHE A 487 -14.07 -3.70 -8.93
N TYR A 488 -15.16 -2.94 -8.85
CA TYR A 488 -16.41 -3.35 -8.22
C TYR A 488 -17.66 -2.91 -9.02
N GLY A 489 -18.79 -3.56 -8.76
CA GLY A 489 -20.07 -3.24 -9.40
C GLY A 489 -20.18 -3.83 -10.81
N LEU A 490 -19.53 -4.97 -11.07
CA LEU A 490 -19.39 -5.58 -12.40
C LEU A 490 -20.63 -6.33 -12.90
N GLY A 491 -21.73 -6.31 -12.14
CA GLY A 491 -23.02 -6.90 -12.52
C GLY A 491 -23.19 -8.37 -12.13
N LEU A 492 -22.10 -9.14 -12.11
CA LEU A 492 -22.02 -10.49 -11.54
C LEU A 492 -21.10 -10.49 -10.31
N GLU A 493 -21.49 -11.23 -9.27
CA GLU A 493 -20.64 -11.38 -8.09
C GLU A 493 -19.39 -12.22 -8.42
N ALA A 494 -19.47 -13.17 -9.35
CA ALA A 494 -18.31 -13.89 -9.91
C ALA A 494 -17.16 -12.95 -10.33
N MET A 495 -17.53 -11.82 -10.95
CA MET A 495 -16.58 -10.80 -11.40
C MET A 495 -16.14 -9.91 -10.24
N ASN A 496 -17.04 -9.49 -9.35
CA ASN A 496 -16.67 -8.71 -8.16
C ASN A 496 -15.70 -9.48 -7.24
N TYR A 497 -15.92 -10.78 -7.01
CA TYR A 497 -14.99 -11.64 -6.27
C TYR A 497 -13.66 -11.81 -7.02
N GLY A 498 -13.66 -11.89 -8.36
CA GLY A 498 -12.43 -11.95 -9.15
C GLY A 498 -11.62 -10.65 -9.13
N ALA A 499 -12.28 -9.50 -9.06
CA ALA A 499 -11.67 -8.17 -9.00
C ALA A 499 -11.46 -7.73 -7.54
N ILE A 500 -12.34 -6.90 -6.96
CA ILE A 500 -12.17 -6.40 -5.58
C ILE A 500 -12.08 -7.51 -4.52
N GLY A 501 -12.65 -8.70 -4.76
CA GLY A 501 -12.49 -9.84 -3.84
C GLY A 501 -11.05 -10.37 -3.79
N ALA A 502 -10.37 -10.49 -4.93
CA ALA A 502 -8.96 -10.87 -4.96
C ALA A 502 -8.09 -9.84 -4.23
N ILE A 503 -8.40 -8.55 -4.43
CA ILE A 503 -7.75 -7.43 -3.74
C ILE A 503 -8.00 -7.49 -2.22
N LEU A 504 -9.24 -7.66 -1.76
CA LEU A 504 -9.58 -7.82 -0.34
C LEU A 504 -8.84 -8.98 0.34
N GLY A 505 -8.61 -10.08 -0.40
CA GLY A 505 -7.82 -11.21 0.09
C GLY A 505 -6.31 -10.97 0.05
N HIS A 506 -5.82 -10.17 -0.90
CA HIS A 506 -4.43 -9.72 -0.96
C HIS A 506 -4.11 -8.85 0.28
N GLU A 507 -4.96 -7.86 0.58
CA GLU A 507 -4.88 -7.07 1.82
C GLU A 507 -4.94 -7.93 3.09
N LEU A 508 -5.84 -8.93 3.15
CA LEU A 508 -5.89 -9.84 4.29
C LEU A 508 -4.61 -10.68 4.41
N THR A 509 -4.03 -11.10 3.28
CA THR A 509 -2.82 -11.93 3.24
C THR A 509 -1.58 -11.18 3.70
N HIS A 510 -1.47 -9.86 3.45
CA HIS A 510 -0.39 -9.05 4.01
C HIS A 510 -0.32 -9.12 5.54
N GLY A 511 -1.44 -9.35 6.23
CA GLY A 511 -1.45 -9.63 7.66
C GLY A 511 -0.61 -10.85 8.10
N PHE A 512 -0.15 -11.66 7.15
CA PHE A 512 0.53 -12.95 7.35
C PHE A 512 1.69 -13.19 6.38
N ASP A 513 2.15 -12.16 5.65
CA ASP A 513 3.34 -12.24 4.79
C ASP A 513 4.66 -12.21 5.60
N ASN A 514 5.82 -12.06 4.95
CA ASN A 514 7.13 -12.04 5.62
C ASN A 514 7.30 -10.92 6.66
N GLU A 515 6.65 -9.77 6.49
CA GLU A 515 6.67 -8.68 7.46
C GLU A 515 5.44 -8.71 8.37
N GLY A 516 4.24 -8.87 7.82
CA GLY A 516 3.00 -8.90 8.58
C GLY A 516 2.92 -10.03 9.61
N ARG A 517 3.57 -11.18 9.36
CA ARG A 517 3.69 -12.27 10.36
C ARG A 517 4.40 -11.82 11.65
N GLN A 518 5.18 -10.74 11.64
CA GLN A 518 5.96 -10.28 12.79
C GLN A 518 5.09 -9.50 13.81
N PHE A 519 3.85 -9.15 13.47
CA PHE A 519 2.94 -8.36 14.31
C PHE A 519 1.79 -9.21 14.86
N ASP A 520 1.50 -9.09 16.16
CA ASP A 520 0.37 -9.79 16.79
C ASP A 520 -1.00 -9.21 16.39
N LYS A 521 -2.08 -9.83 16.87
CA LYS A 521 -3.46 -9.41 16.60
C LYS A 521 -3.79 -7.97 17.01
N ASP A 522 -3.02 -7.40 17.94
CA ASP A 522 -3.21 -6.04 18.46
C ASP A 522 -2.24 -5.04 17.78
N GLY A 523 -1.45 -5.50 16.80
CA GLY A 523 -0.52 -4.69 16.00
C GLY A 523 0.87 -4.50 16.62
N ASN A 524 1.27 -5.29 17.62
CA ASN A 524 2.59 -5.19 18.26
C ASN A 524 3.59 -6.17 17.61
N MET A 525 4.79 -5.70 17.29
CA MET A 525 5.90 -6.51 16.81
C MET A 525 6.34 -7.50 17.91
N ARG A 526 6.05 -8.78 17.74
CA ARG A 526 6.34 -9.86 18.71
C ARG A 526 6.48 -11.19 17.97
N GLN A 527 7.31 -12.10 18.46
CA GLN A 527 7.31 -13.47 17.91
C GLN A 527 6.18 -14.30 18.53
N TRP A 528 5.03 -14.33 17.87
CA TRP A 528 3.86 -15.13 18.27
C TRP A 528 3.74 -16.48 17.53
N TRP A 529 4.68 -16.78 16.62
CA TRP A 529 4.83 -18.08 15.95
C TRP A 529 5.93 -18.91 16.62
N SER A 530 5.78 -20.24 16.62
CA SER A 530 6.85 -21.15 17.03
C SER A 530 8.02 -21.12 16.02
N ASN A 531 9.26 -21.30 16.48
CA ASN A 531 10.46 -21.27 15.62
C ASN A 531 10.34 -22.25 14.44
N ASN A 532 9.80 -23.45 14.67
CA ASN A 532 9.57 -24.45 13.63
C ASN A 532 8.58 -23.97 12.56
N THR A 533 7.55 -23.19 12.94
CA THR A 533 6.60 -22.61 11.98
C THR A 533 7.25 -21.49 11.19
N VAL A 534 8.15 -20.70 11.80
CA VAL A 534 8.91 -19.64 11.11
C VAL A 534 9.88 -20.23 10.09
N GLU A 535 10.70 -21.21 10.49
CA GLU A 535 11.67 -21.88 9.61
C GLU A 535 10.99 -22.54 8.40
N GLU A 536 9.89 -23.25 8.63
CA GLU A 536 9.11 -23.92 7.58
C GLU A 536 8.31 -22.93 6.69
N TYR A 537 7.92 -21.78 7.23
CA TYR A 537 7.35 -20.68 6.43
C TYR A 537 8.41 -20.05 5.51
N GLU A 538 9.62 -19.83 6.00
CA GLU A 538 10.72 -19.25 5.22
C GLU A 538 11.18 -20.21 4.12
N ASN A 539 11.33 -21.51 4.44
CA ASN A 539 11.57 -22.57 3.47
C ASN A 539 10.50 -22.63 2.35
N ARG A 540 9.21 -22.41 2.69
CA ARG A 540 8.12 -22.37 1.70
C ARG A 540 8.07 -21.07 0.91
N SER A 541 8.44 -19.95 1.54
CA SER A 541 8.51 -18.63 0.90
C SER A 541 9.59 -18.60 -0.19
N GLN A 542 10.70 -19.34 -0.01
CA GLN A 542 11.73 -19.51 -1.05
C GLN A 542 11.15 -20.00 -2.40
N CYS A 543 10.10 -20.82 -2.41
CA CYS A 543 9.43 -21.22 -3.66
C CYS A 543 8.87 -20.02 -4.44
N PHE A 544 8.34 -19.01 -3.75
CA PHE A 544 7.85 -17.78 -4.39
C PHE A 544 9.03 -16.93 -4.91
N ILE A 545 10.13 -16.84 -4.15
CA ILE A 545 11.38 -16.21 -4.63
C ILE A 545 11.85 -16.90 -5.92
N ASP A 546 11.97 -18.23 -5.93
CA ASP A 546 12.46 -19.01 -7.07
C ASP A 546 11.53 -18.92 -8.28
N LEU A 547 10.21 -18.97 -8.06
CA LEU A 547 9.20 -18.76 -9.08
C LEU A 547 9.36 -17.39 -9.74
N TYR A 548 9.26 -16.31 -8.97
CA TYR A 548 9.24 -14.98 -9.56
C TYR A 548 10.60 -14.59 -10.15
N SER A 549 11.71 -15.07 -9.58
CA SER A 549 13.05 -14.92 -10.15
C SER A 549 13.27 -15.69 -11.47
N SER A 550 12.35 -16.58 -11.86
CA SER A 550 12.40 -17.25 -13.17
C SER A 550 11.75 -16.45 -14.30
N TYR A 551 10.96 -15.40 -14.00
CA TYR A 551 10.33 -14.56 -15.02
C TYR A 551 11.31 -13.53 -15.58
N ARG A 552 11.66 -13.67 -16.85
CA ARG A 552 12.35 -12.67 -17.66
C ARG A 552 11.34 -11.78 -18.39
N VAL A 553 11.46 -10.47 -18.24
CA VAL A 553 10.76 -9.48 -19.07
C VAL A 553 11.61 -9.25 -20.31
N GLU A 554 11.07 -9.62 -21.48
CA GLU A 554 11.88 -9.76 -22.71
C GLU A 554 12.29 -8.40 -23.30
N GLU A 555 11.42 -7.41 -23.22
CA GLU A 555 11.58 -6.09 -23.83
C GLU A 555 12.69 -5.25 -23.18
N VAL A 556 13.11 -5.61 -21.96
CA VAL A 556 14.14 -4.91 -21.19
C VAL A 556 15.34 -5.79 -20.85
N ASP A 557 15.31 -7.07 -21.24
CA ASP A 557 16.28 -8.14 -20.97
C ASP A 557 16.70 -8.23 -19.50
N THR A 558 15.72 -8.41 -18.61
CA THR A 558 15.96 -8.46 -17.15
C THR A 558 14.97 -9.39 -16.46
N TYR A 559 15.39 -10.03 -15.37
CA TYR A 559 14.56 -10.91 -14.55
C TYR A 559 13.91 -10.15 -13.40
N VAL A 560 12.69 -10.53 -13.02
CA VAL A 560 12.01 -10.02 -11.81
C VAL A 560 12.81 -10.42 -10.56
N ASN A 561 13.00 -9.51 -9.62
CA ASN A 561 13.62 -9.85 -8.33
C ASN A 561 12.57 -10.48 -7.40
N GLY A 562 12.52 -11.82 -7.36
CA GLY A 562 11.56 -12.57 -6.54
C GLY A 562 11.73 -12.41 -5.02
N ARG A 563 12.87 -11.87 -4.55
CA ARG A 563 13.10 -11.52 -3.13
C ARG A 563 12.54 -10.13 -2.81
N LEU A 564 12.80 -9.15 -3.66
CA LEU A 564 12.22 -7.79 -3.53
C LEU A 564 10.69 -7.84 -3.56
N THR A 565 10.14 -8.67 -4.45
CA THR A 565 8.69 -8.77 -4.69
C THR A 565 7.95 -9.76 -3.77
N LEU A 566 8.63 -10.31 -2.75
CA LEU A 566 8.14 -11.49 -2.01
C LEU A 566 6.79 -11.27 -1.30
N GLY A 567 6.59 -10.14 -0.62
CA GLY A 567 5.35 -9.82 0.09
C GLY A 567 4.16 -9.76 -0.86
N GLU A 568 4.27 -8.96 -1.91
CA GLU A 568 3.27 -8.82 -2.98
C GLU A 568 2.95 -10.15 -3.67
N ASN A 569 3.98 -10.94 -3.99
CA ASN A 569 3.81 -12.25 -4.61
C ASN A 569 3.04 -13.22 -3.69
N ILE A 570 3.28 -13.16 -2.38
CA ILE A 570 2.55 -13.94 -1.38
C ILE A 570 1.10 -13.44 -1.28
N ALA A 571 0.90 -12.13 -1.20
CA ALA A 571 -0.40 -11.48 -1.09
C ALA A 571 -1.30 -11.77 -2.30
N ASP A 572 -0.80 -11.59 -3.52
CA ASP A 572 -1.48 -11.94 -4.77
C ASP A 572 -1.92 -13.41 -4.83
N ASN A 573 -1.02 -14.33 -4.45
CA ASN A 573 -1.29 -15.77 -4.45
C ASN A 573 -2.21 -16.22 -3.31
N GLY A 574 -2.32 -15.43 -2.24
CA GLY A 574 -3.33 -15.59 -1.19
C GLY A 574 -4.69 -15.09 -1.66
N GLY A 575 -4.75 -13.83 -2.06
CA GLY A 575 -5.98 -13.13 -2.39
C GLY A 575 -6.83 -13.84 -3.44
N VAL A 576 -6.26 -14.25 -4.57
CA VAL A 576 -7.02 -14.95 -5.62
C VAL A 576 -7.54 -16.31 -5.15
N ARG A 577 -6.74 -17.07 -4.41
CA ARG A 577 -7.11 -18.39 -3.86
C ARG A 577 -8.24 -18.26 -2.83
N GLU A 578 -8.18 -17.25 -1.99
CA GLU A 578 -9.16 -16.98 -0.93
C GLU A 578 -10.45 -16.41 -1.50
N ALA A 579 -10.37 -15.46 -2.44
CA ALA A 579 -11.51 -14.93 -3.17
C ALA A 579 -12.24 -15.98 -4.01
N PHE A 580 -11.53 -16.93 -4.64
CA PHE A 580 -12.18 -18.00 -5.39
C PHE A 580 -12.98 -18.94 -4.47
N ARG A 581 -12.41 -19.31 -3.31
CA ARG A 581 -13.12 -20.12 -2.30
C ARG A 581 -14.27 -19.35 -1.65
N ALA A 582 -14.10 -18.06 -1.40
CA ALA A 582 -15.14 -17.15 -0.93
C ALA A 582 -16.30 -17.08 -1.94
N TYR A 583 -16.01 -16.97 -3.23
CA TYR A 583 -17.02 -17.03 -4.30
C TYR A 583 -17.77 -18.37 -4.33
N LYS A 584 -17.07 -19.51 -4.19
CA LYS A 584 -17.71 -20.83 -4.10
C LYS A 584 -18.61 -20.94 -2.86
N ARG A 585 -18.25 -20.30 -1.74
CA ARG A 585 -19.09 -20.18 -0.55
C ARG A 585 -20.31 -19.27 -0.78
N TYR A 586 -20.14 -18.14 -1.47
CA TYR A 586 -21.24 -17.27 -1.90
C TYR A 586 -22.27 -18.04 -2.75
N LEU A 587 -21.82 -18.80 -3.76
CA LEU A 587 -22.69 -19.65 -4.60
C LEU A 587 -23.46 -20.69 -3.77
N ASN A 588 -22.82 -21.31 -2.78
CA ASN A 588 -23.48 -22.27 -1.89
C ASN A 588 -24.57 -21.65 -1.00
N ARG A 589 -24.54 -20.33 -0.74
CA ARG A 589 -25.63 -19.61 -0.05
C ARG A 589 -26.71 -19.09 -1.00
N ASN A 590 -26.31 -18.51 -2.13
CA ASN A 590 -27.16 -17.66 -2.96
C ASN A 590 -27.66 -18.34 -4.26
N GLY A 591 -27.10 -19.50 -4.62
CA GLY A 591 -27.39 -20.18 -5.87
C GLY A 591 -26.56 -19.67 -7.06
N HIS A 592 -26.89 -20.12 -8.26
CA HIS A 592 -26.17 -19.77 -9.48
C HIS A 592 -26.61 -18.42 -10.05
N GLU A 593 -25.66 -17.70 -10.64
CA GLU A 593 -25.89 -16.42 -11.30
C GLU A 593 -26.39 -16.56 -12.75
N PRO A 594 -27.05 -15.52 -13.33
CA PRO A 594 -27.34 -15.48 -14.77
C PRO A 594 -26.04 -15.46 -15.60
N MET A 595 -26.11 -15.98 -16.83
CA MET A 595 -25.00 -15.89 -17.79
C MET A 595 -24.77 -14.44 -18.23
N LEU A 596 -23.50 -14.07 -18.46
CA LEU A 596 -23.11 -12.74 -18.90
C LEU A 596 -23.45 -12.53 -20.39
N PRO A 597 -24.29 -11.55 -20.77
CA PRO A 597 -24.72 -11.38 -22.16
C PRO A 597 -23.55 -11.12 -23.12
N GLY A 598 -23.50 -11.85 -24.24
CA GLY A 598 -22.40 -11.82 -25.21
C GLY A 598 -21.15 -12.63 -24.80
N LEU A 599 -21.13 -13.21 -23.60
CA LEU A 599 -20.05 -14.03 -23.05
C LEU A 599 -20.55 -15.38 -22.48
N GLU A 600 -21.75 -15.82 -22.90
CA GLU A 600 -22.45 -17.02 -22.40
C GLU A 600 -21.71 -18.35 -22.69
N LYS A 601 -20.62 -18.30 -23.45
CA LYS A 601 -19.69 -19.43 -23.69
C LYS A 601 -18.68 -19.67 -22.56
N TYR A 602 -18.57 -18.77 -21.58
CA TYR A 602 -17.70 -18.89 -20.42
C TYR A 602 -18.51 -19.16 -19.15
N SER A 603 -18.03 -20.05 -18.28
CA SER A 603 -18.64 -20.24 -16.95
C SER A 603 -18.34 -19.07 -16.02
N HIS A 604 -19.06 -18.97 -14.91
CA HIS A 604 -18.80 -17.95 -13.88
C HIS A 604 -17.40 -18.05 -13.27
N GLU A 605 -16.84 -19.25 -13.14
CA GLU A 605 -15.43 -19.45 -12.74
C GLU A 605 -14.44 -18.93 -13.78
N GLN A 606 -14.72 -19.14 -15.08
CA GLN A 606 -13.90 -18.56 -16.14
C GLN A 606 -13.98 -17.03 -16.10
N LEU A 607 -15.18 -16.47 -15.89
CA LEU A 607 -15.39 -15.03 -15.73
C LEU A 607 -14.71 -14.46 -14.46
N PHE A 608 -14.61 -15.21 -13.37
CA PHE A 608 -13.82 -14.83 -12.19
C PHE A 608 -12.35 -14.59 -12.57
N PHE A 609 -11.70 -15.56 -13.24
CA PHE A 609 -10.28 -15.43 -13.61
C PHE A 609 -10.05 -14.37 -14.71
N MET A 610 -11.00 -14.22 -15.64
CA MET A 610 -10.98 -13.12 -16.60
C MET A 610 -11.14 -11.76 -15.92
N SER A 611 -11.98 -11.65 -14.88
CA SER A 611 -12.16 -10.40 -14.13
C SER A 611 -10.93 -10.04 -13.30
N PHE A 612 -10.31 -11.02 -12.64
CA PHE A 612 -9.01 -10.87 -11.98
C PHE A 612 -7.96 -10.35 -12.96
N THR A 613 -7.82 -10.99 -14.12
CA THR A 613 -6.79 -10.62 -15.10
C THR A 613 -7.10 -9.26 -15.74
N ASN A 614 -8.38 -8.92 -15.92
CA ASN A 614 -8.78 -7.65 -16.52
C ASN A 614 -8.41 -6.44 -15.65
N VAL A 615 -8.45 -6.56 -14.32
CA VAL A 615 -7.96 -5.53 -13.37
C VAL A 615 -6.51 -5.16 -13.64
N TRP A 616 -5.69 -6.15 -14.00
CA TRP A 616 -4.25 -6.02 -14.25
C TRP A 616 -3.89 -5.66 -15.70
N CYS A 617 -4.87 -5.36 -16.57
CA CYS A 617 -4.55 -4.94 -17.93
C CYS A 617 -3.81 -3.59 -17.93
N GLU A 618 -2.61 -3.61 -18.49
CA GLU A 618 -1.71 -2.48 -18.65
C GLU A 618 -1.28 -2.30 -20.12
N SER A 619 -0.88 -1.09 -20.48
CA SER A 619 -0.05 -0.77 -21.65
C SER A 619 1.23 -0.08 -21.18
N TRP A 620 2.39 -0.51 -21.67
CA TRP A 620 3.70 -0.12 -21.13
C TRP A 620 4.70 0.35 -22.19
N SER A 621 5.72 1.05 -21.71
CA SER A 621 6.99 1.32 -22.39
C SER A 621 8.13 0.55 -21.69
N GLU A 622 9.29 0.43 -22.36
CA GLU A 622 10.52 -0.05 -21.70
C GLU A 622 10.84 0.75 -20.42
N THR A 623 10.56 2.06 -20.41
CA THR A 623 10.80 2.91 -19.23
C THR A 623 9.93 2.49 -18.04
N SER A 624 8.64 2.23 -18.23
CA SER A 624 7.78 1.69 -17.16
C SER A 624 8.22 0.29 -16.72
N LEU A 625 8.65 -0.58 -17.65
CA LEU A 625 9.08 -1.94 -17.29
C LEU A 625 10.35 -1.92 -16.42
N ARG A 626 11.34 -1.07 -16.76
CA ARG A 626 12.54 -0.89 -15.93
C ARG A 626 12.17 -0.34 -14.54
N TRP A 627 11.24 0.60 -14.46
CA TRP A 627 10.75 1.13 -13.17
C TRP A 627 9.90 0.12 -12.36
N ALA A 628 9.18 -0.79 -13.01
CA ALA A 628 8.38 -1.83 -12.36
C ALA A 628 9.25 -2.98 -11.82
N LEU A 629 10.31 -3.36 -12.54
CA LEU A 629 11.34 -4.31 -12.05
C LEU A 629 12.12 -3.77 -10.83
N GLU A 630 12.02 -2.48 -10.57
CA GLU A 630 12.64 -1.78 -9.44
C GLU A 630 11.71 -1.56 -8.24
N ASP A 631 10.46 -2.01 -8.32
CA ASP A 631 9.40 -1.84 -7.30
C ASP A 631 9.20 -3.09 -6.43
N GLU A 632 8.39 -2.96 -5.38
CA GLU A 632 7.97 -4.10 -4.53
C GLU A 632 6.91 -4.96 -5.21
N HIS A 633 6.16 -4.41 -6.17
CA HIS A 633 5.24 -5.17 -7.02
C HIS A 633 5.95 -5.72 -8.27
N ALA A 634 5.67 -6.97 -8.65
CA ALA A 634 6.04 -7.45 -9.99
C ALA A 634 5.21 -6.71 -11.08
N PRO A 635 5.71 -6.60 -12.33
CA PRO A 635 4.91 -6.07 -13.45
C PRO A 635 3.56 -6.78 -13.59
N ASN A 636 2.48 -6.08 -13.96
CA ASN A 636 1.12 -6.59 -13.79
C ASN A 636 0.85 -7.87 -14.60
N HIS A 637 1.39 -7.97 -15.82
CA HIS A 637 1.35 -9.22 -16.60
C HIS A 637 2.09 -10.40 -15.93
N ILE A 638 3.11 -10.13 -15.10
CA ILE A 638 3.79 -11.14 -14.28
C ILE A 638 3.02 -11.46 -12.99
N ARG A 639 2.35 -10.47 -12.33
CA ARG A 639 1.42 -10.73 -11.21
C ARG A 639 0.39 -11.80 -11.62
N VAL A 640 -0.27 -11.57 -12.77
CA VAL A 640 -1.20 -12.53 -13.39
C VAL A 640 -0.54 -13.88 -13.68
N SER A 641 0.61 -13.90 -14.34
CA SER A 641 1.26 -15.14 -14.79
C SER A 641 1.75 -16.00 -13.61
N GLY A 642 2.31 -15.37 -12.58
CA GLY A 642 2.78 -16.01 -11.35
C GLY A 642 1.63 -16.65 -10.57
N VAL A 643 0.54 -15.91 -10.34
CA VAL A 643 -0.63 -16.42 -9.61
C VAL A 643 -1.33 -17.55 -10.37
N LEU A 644 -1.64 -17.33 -11.66
CA LEU A 644 -2.48 -18.28 -12.39
C LEU A 644 -1.73 -19.56 -12.79
N SER A 645 -0.44 -19.49 -13.11
CA SER A 645 0.38 -20.71 -13.29
C SER A 645 0.60 -21.49 -11.97
N ASN A 646 0.41 -20.84 -10.82
CA ASN A 646 0.47 -21.45 -9.50
C ASN A 646 -0.90 -21.97 -9.00
N SER A 647 -2.01 -21.40 -9.47
CA SER A 647 -3.38 -21.76 -9.10
C SER A 647 -3.88 -23.06 -9.76
N GLU A 648 -4.25 -24.05 -8.94
CA GLU A 648 -4.82 -25.34 -9.39
C GLU A 648 -6.28 -25.15 -9.83
N ASP A 649 -7.04 -24.33 -9.09
CA ASP A 649 -8.40 -23.90 -9.45
C ASP A 649 -8.46 -23.24 -10.84
N PHE A 650 -7.43 -22.47 -11.23
CA PHE A 650 -7.32 -21.90 -12.57
C PHE A 650 -7.13 -23.00 -13.63
N SER A 651 -6.12 -23.86 -13.45
CA SER A 651 -5.77 -24.89 -14.44
C SER A 651 -6.91 -25.90 -14.63
N ASP A 652 -7.68 -26.22 -13.59
CA ASP A 652 -8.88 -27.07 -13.68
C ASP A 652 -10.05 -26.34 -14.39
N THR A 653 -10.28 -25.06 -14.05
CA THR A 653 -11.35 -24.25 -14.65
C THR A 653 -11.15 -24.06 -16.16
N TRP A 654 -9.91 -23.86 -16.60
CA TRP A 654 -9.55 -23.70 -18.02
C TRP A 654 -9.10 -25.01 -18.69
N ARG A 655 -9.00 -26.11 -17.93
CA ARG A 655 -8.59 -27.46 -18.38
C ARG A 655 -7.21 -27.50 -19.03
N CYS A 656 -6.27 -26.73 -18.50
CA CYS A 656 -4.95 -26.54 -19.10
C CYS A 656 -4.12 -27.82 -19.04
N PRO A 657 -3.54 -28.30 -20.17
CA PRO A 657 -2.71 -29.50 -20.19
C PRO A 657 -1.51 -29.40 -19.25
N VAL A 658 -1.20 -30.49 -18.55
CA VAL A 658 0.02 -30.58 -17.72
C VAL A 658 1.25 -30.40 -18.62
N GLY A 659 2.05 -29.37 -18.34
CA GLY A 659 3.19 -28.96 -19.16
C GLY A 659 2.93 -27.76 -20.07
N SER A 660 1.71 -27.22 -20.13
CA SER A 660 1.46 -25.88 -20.68
C SER A 660 2.00 -24.79 -19.76
N ASN A 661 2.24 -23.57 -20.28
CA ASN A 661 2.85 -22.49 -19.49
C ASN A 661 2.03 -22.13 -18.24
N MET A 662 0.69 -22.22 -18.33
CA MET A 662 -0.24 -21.95 -17.23
C MET A 662 -0.64 -23.22 -16.42
N ASN A 663 -0.02 -24.37 -16.69
CA ASN A 663 -0.04 -25.56 -15.83
C ASN A 663 1.31 -26.32 -15.88
N PRO A 664 2.41 -25.67 -15.44
CA PRO A 664 3.77 -26.18 -15.63
C PRO A 664 4.08 -27.39 -14.74
N ILE A 665 4.99 -28.27 -15.20
CA ILE A 665 5.44 -29.45 -14.44
C ILE A 665 6.44 -29.02 -13.34
N ARG A 666 5.90 -28.46 -12.25
CA ARG A 666 6.65 -28.07 -11.05
C ARG A 666 5.77 -28.19 -9.81
N ASN A 667 6.38 -28.20 -8.62
CA ASN A 667 5.63 -28.03 -7.38
C ASN A 667 5.03 -26.62 -7.34
N ARG A 668 3.74 -26.53 -7.02
CA ARG A 668 3.03 -25.25 -6.84
C ARG A 668 3.37 -24.68 -5.46
N CYS A 669 3.77 -23.42 -5.43
CA CYS A 669 4.19 -22.73 -4.21
C CYS A 669 2.99 -22.46 -3.30
N ARG A 670 3.02 -23.03 -2.08
CA ARG A 670 1.87 -23.09 -1.17
C ARG A 670 2.30 -22.85 0.27
N LEU A 671 2.05 -21.63 0.75
CA LEU A 671 1.94 -21.36 2.17
C LEU A 671 0.66 -22.00 2.71
N CYS A 672 -0.50 -21.74 2.09
CA CYS A 672 -1.74 -22.41 2.46
C CYS A 672 -2.20 -23.50 1.47
N SER A 673 -2.79 -24.57 2.01
CA SER A 673 -3.04 -25.85 1.32
C SER A 673 -4.44 -25.95 0.66
N GLN A 674 -4.57 -26.84 -0.33
CA GLN A 674 -5.83 -27.17 -0.97
C GLN A 674 -6.32 -28.53 -0.50
N PHE A 675 -7.33 -28.57 0.36
CA PHE A 675 -8.17 -29.76 0.43
C PHE A 675 -9.01 -29.82 -0.83
N GLY A 676 -8.64 -30.72 -1.74
CA GLY A 676 -9.56 -31.18 -2.77
C GLY A 676 -10.77 -31.80 -2.09
N ILE A 677 -11.91 -31.12 -2.12
CA ILE A 677 -13.19 -31.73 -1.72
C ILE A 677 -13.49 -32.76 -2.81
N VAL A 678 -13.09 -34.00 -2.55
CA VAL A 678 -13.47 -35.15 -3.37
C VAL A 678 -14.98 -35.33 -3.19
N PHE A 679 -15.75 -34.65 -4.03
CA PHE A 679 -17.11 -35.03 -4.34
C PHE A 679 -17.04 -36.45 -4.93
N THR A 680 -17.23 -37.45 -4.08
CA THR A 680 -17.42 -38.83 -4.51
C THR A 680 -18.69 -38.86 -5.35
N SER A 681 -18.51 -38.82 -6.66
CA SER A 681 -19.61 -38.87 -7.60
C SER A 681 -20.38 -40.16 -7.36
N VAL A 682 -21.67 -40.04 -7.06
CA VAL A 682 -22.57 -41.19 -6.95
C VAL A 682 -22.90 -41.65 -8.38
N GLY A 683 -21.88 -42.24 -9.01
CA GLY A 683 -21.90 -42.73 -10.38
C GLY A 683 -22.87 -43.89 -10.56
N PRO A 684 -23.38 -44.11 -11.78
CA PRO A 684 -24.54 -44.97 -12.01
C PRO A 684 -24.21 -46.46 -11.86
N MET A 685 -25.12 -47.17 -11.20
CA MET A 685 -25.10 -48.63 -11.08
C MET A 685 -25.57 -49.27 -12.41
N ALA A 686 -24.69 -49.33 -13.40
CA ALA A 686 -24.97 -49.95 -14.70
C ALA A 686 -23.74 -50.65 -15.31
N LEU A 687 -23.93 -51.92 -15.71
CA LEU A 687 -23.14 -52.67 -16.69
C LEU A 687 -21.62 -52.85 -16.41
N LEU A 688 -21.27 -53.84 -15.56
CA LEU A 688 -20.00 -54.57 -15.74
C LEU A 688 -20.04 -56.03 -15.27
N VAL A 689 -20.78 -56.89 -15.97
CA VAL A 689 -20.55 -58.35 -15.96
C VAL A 689 -20.61 -58.90 -17.39
N ALA A 690 -19.44 -59.24 -17.93
CA ALA A 690 -19.32 -59.96 -19.18
C ALA A 690 -18.12 -60.93 -19.11
N ARG A 691 -18.31 -62.14 -19.65
CA ARG A 691 -17.28 -63.20 -19.82
C ARG A 691 -16.70 -63.83 -18.54
N LEU A 692 -17.44 -64.77 -17.97
CA LEU A 692 -16.88 -66.09 -17.66
C LEU A 692 -17.77 -67.17 -18.27
N SER A 693 -17.17 -68.10 -19.03
CA SER A 693 -17.76 -69.41 -19.36
C SER A 693 -17.57 -70.33 -18.13
N THR A 694 -18.34 -71.41 -17.89
CA THR A 694 -18.87 -72.41 -18.84
C THR A 694 -20.00 -73.24 -18.16
N THR A 695 -20.54 -74.23 -18.89
CA THR A 695 -21.26 -75.44 -18.39
C THR A 695 -22.64 -75.33 -17.69
N MET A 696 -23.68 -75.59 -18.51
CA MET A 696 -24.73 -76.61 -18.35
C MET A 696 -25.98 -76.44 -17.43
N THR A 697 -27.13 -76.56 -18.12
CA THR A 697 -28.39 -77.27 -17.75
C THR A 697 -29.38 -76.74 -16.70
N ALA A 698 -30.46 -76.14 -17.25
CA ALA A 698 -31.85 -76.65 -17.21
C ALA A 698 -32.83 -76.24 -16.08
N LEU A 699 -34.11 -76.12 -16.51
CA LEU A 699 -35.35 -75.89 -15.73
C LEU A 699 -35.47 -74.49 -15.03
N GLY A 700 -36.63 -73.82 -15.01
CA GLY A 700 -37.88 -74.10 -15.72
C GLY A 700 -38.97 -73.01 -15.55
N HIS A 701 -39.50 -72.53 -16.68
CA HIS A 701 -40.89 -72.11 -16.95
C HIS A 701 -41.78 -71.35 -15.91
N ARG A 702 -42.26 -70.15 -16.37
CA ARG A 702 -43.60 -69.52 -16.19
C ARG A 702 -43.95 -68.61 -15.00
N HIS A 703 -44.54 -67.46 -15.40
CA HIS A 703 -45.53 -66.58 -14.72
C HIS A 703 -45.13 -65.97 -13.35
N GLY A 704 -45.38 -64.70 -13.03
CA GLY A 704 -45.98 -63.59 -13.79
C GLY A 704 -47.44 -63.31 -13.42
N ILE A 705 -47.68 -62.24 -12.64
CA ILE A 705 -48.95 -61.51 -12.48
C ILE A 705 -48.65 -60.16 -11.79
N HIS A 706 -49.40 -59.10 -12.13
CA HIS A 706 -49.36 -57.81 -11.44
C HIS A 706 -50.13 -57.84 -10.12
N GLN A 707 -49.71 -57.03 -9.14
CA GLN A 707 -50.67 -56.20 -8.39
C GLN A 707 -50.06 -54.92 -7.85
N THR A 708 -50.73 -53.81 -8.11
CA THR A 708 -50.44 -52.47 -7.57
C THR A 708 -51.30 -52.24 -6.32
N LEU A 709 -50.70 -51.76 -5.24
CA LEU A 709 -51.42 -51.15 -4.11
C LEU A 709 -50.61 -49.96 -3.56
N SER A 710 -51.28 -49.04 -2.87
CA SER A 710 -50.80 -47.66 -2.66
C SER A 710 -51.13 -47.14 -1.26
N LEU A 711 -50.30 -46.21 -0.75
CA LEU A 711 -50.46 -45.43 0.50
C LEU A 711 -50.47 -46.29 1.79
N THR A 712 -49.67 -45.99 2.82
CA THR A 712 -49.77 -44.75 3.61
C THR A 712 -48.50 -44.45 4.44
N ARG A 713 -48.40 -43.24 5.01
CA ARG A 713 -47.43 -42.89 6.07
C ARG A 713 -47.88 -43.42 7.44
N VAL A 714 -46.93 -43.89 8.26
CA VAL A 714 -47.01 -43.93 9.74
C VAL A 714 -45.64 -43.48 10.30
N SER A 715 -45.59 -42.96 11.53
CA SER A 715 -44.40 -42.40 12.18
C SER A 715 -44.00 -43.12 13.48
N HIS A 716 -42.92 -42.63 14.11
CA HIS A 716 -42.46 -42.88 15.49
C HIS A 716 -41.60 -44.11 15.85
N ARG A 717 -40.33 -43.78 16.11
CA ARG A 717 -39.56 -44.04 17.36
C ARG A 717 -39.22 -45.48 17.81
N SER A 718 -37.90 -45.74 17.71
CA SER A 718 -36.98 -46.05 18.83
C SER A 718 -36.82 -47.50 19.34
N LEU A 719 -35.65 -47.72 19.98
CA LEU A 719 -35.11 -48.96 20.58
C LEU A 719 -34.61 -50.01 19.54
N GLY A 720 -33.42 -50.61 19.70
CA GLY A 720 -32.39 -50.38 20.71
C GLY A 720 -31.08 -51.18 20.51
N GLN A 721 -30.07 -50.78 21.28
CA GLN A 721 -28.71 -51.32 21.56
C GLN A 721 -28.30 -52.74 21.07
N VAL A 722 -27.06 -52.82 20.55
CA VAL A 722 -25.99 -53.78 20.95
C VAL A 722 -24.66 -52.99 20.86
N GLU A 723 -24.17 -52.40 21.96
CA GLU A 723 -23.07 -52.88 22.84
C GLU A 723 -21.64 -52.57 22.33
N SER A 724 -20.68 -52.49 23.27
CA SER A 724 -19.36 -51.90 23.05
C SER A 724 -18.24 -52.55 23.88
N LEU A 725 -17.01 -52.42 23.37
CA LEU A 725 -15.76 -52.42 24.13
C LEU A 725 -15.05 -51.12 23.68
N GLY A 726 -14.53 -50.22 24.52
CA GLY A 726 -14.05 -50.37 25.90
C GLY A 726 -12.52 -50.60 25.86
N THR A 727 -11.65 -49.86 26.55
CA THR A 727 -11.75 -48.77 27.56
C THR A 727 -10.46 -47.92 27.50
N GLY A 728 -10.30 -46.75 28.15
CA GLY A 728 -11.12 -46.13 29.20
C GLY A 728 -10.77 -44.66 29.48
N GLU A 729 -11.30 -44.14 30.57
CA GLU A 729 -11.38 -42.70 30.89
C GLU A 729 -10.23 -42.19 31.79
N CYS A 730 -10.10 -40.86 31.91
CA CYS A 730 -10.14 -40.25 33.25
C CYS A 730 -10.85 -38.87 33.25
N ARG A 731 -11.70 -38.66 34.27
CA ARG A 731 -12.64 -37.53 34.51
C ARG A 731 -12.05 -36.54 35.55
N SER A 732 -12.62 -35.40 35.98
CA SER A 732 -13.85 -34.55 35.75
C SER A 732 -13.48 -33.10 36.21
N GLN A 733 -14.29 -32.03 36.34
CA GLN A 733 -15.74 -31.73 36.56
C GLN A 733 -16.16 -30.50 35.71
N PHE A 734 -17.43 -30.24 35.37
CA PHE A 734 -18.59 -29.76 36.17
C PHE A 734 -18.30 -28.51 37.03
N SER A 735 -19.12 -27.45 37.00
CA SER A 735 -20.60 -27.49 37.08
C SER A 735 -21.34 -26.45 36.23
N VAL A 736 -22.65 -26.69 36.03
CA VAL A 736 -23.63 -25.77 35.39
C VAL A 736 -24.71 -25.42 36.41
N LEU A 737 -25.21 -24.18 36.39
CA LEU A 737 -26.45 -23.81 37.07
C LEU A 737 -27.26 -22.80 36.23
N THR A 738 -28.54 -23.09 36.03
CA THR A 738 -29.52 -22.23 35.36
C THR A 738 -30.67 -21.89 36.30
N ALA A 739 -31.19 -20.65 36.22
CA ALA A 739 -32.35 -20.18 36.97
C ALA A 739 -33.15 -19.16 36.13
N LEU A 740 -34.40 -18.88 36.53
CA LEU A 740 -35.42 -18.21 35.71
C LEU A 740 -35.83 -16.82 36.25
N SER A 741 -36.48 -16.05 35.38
CA SER A 741 -37.04 -14.68 35.55
C SER A 741 -38.25 -14.61 36.52
N PRO A 742 -38.99 -13.47 36.70
CA PRO A 742 -38.78 -12.05 36.30
C PRO A 742 -39.14 -11.02 37.44
N ILE A 743 -39.42 -9.74 37.08
CA ILE A 743 -40.32 -8.72 37.73
C ILE A 743 -39.70 -7.41 38.31
N LEU A 744 -39.90 -6.31 37.56
CA LEU A 744 -40.28 -4.90 37.89
C LEU A 744 -39.69 -4.06 39.06
N VAL A 745 -39.76 -2.73 38.85
CA VAL A 745 -39.60 -1.58 39.79
C VAL A 745 -38.12 -1.22 40.08
N ARG A 746 -37.64 0.04 40.05
CA ARG A 746 -38.29 1.38 40.03
C ARG A 746 -37.61 2.36 39.04
N LYS A 747 -38.26 3.49 38.72
CA LYS A 747 -37.55 4.72 38.29
C LYS A 747 -36.80 5.31 39.49
N ASP A 748 -35.62 5.86 39.25
CA ASP A 748 -35.17 7.14 39.81
C ASP A 748 -34.10 7.77 38.89
N SER A 749 -33.73 9.03 39.12
CA SER A 749 -33.11 9.91 38.13
C SER A 749 -31.58 10.07 38.21
N SER A 750 -31.04 10.76 37.19
CA SER A 750 -29.68 11.35 37.08
C SER A 750 -28.47 10.41 37.11
N PHE A 751 -27.91 10.13 35.92
CA PHE A 751 -26.51 10.44 35.54
C PHE A 751 -26.46 10.69 34.01
N PRO A 752 -25.42 11.33 33.43
CA PRO A 752 -25.42 11.76 32.01
C PRO A 752 -25.33 10.64 30.98
N ASN A 753 -25.74 10.94 29.75
CA ASN A 753 -25.47 10.10 28.58
C ASN A 753 -24.02 10.26 28.11
N GLU A 754 -23.13 9.34 28.49
CA GLU A 754 -21.91 9.13 27.72
C GLU A 754 -22.24 8.34 26.45
N ARG A 755 -22.37 9.03 25.32
CA ARG A 755 -22.12 8.42 24.02
C ARG A 755 -20.62 8.43 23.78
N SER A 756 -20.03 7.27 23.55
CA SER A 756 -18.61 7.15 23.18
C SER A 756 -18.41 7.53 21.71
N HIS A 757 -18.10 8.80 21.46
CA HIS A 757 -17.72 9.29 20.12
C HIS A 757 -16.26 8.88 19.82
N PHE A 758 -16.06 8.20 18.68
CA PHE A 758 -14.79 7.63 18.24
C PHE A 758 -14.30 8.28 16.94
N ASN A 759 -13.46 9.31 17.09
CA ASN A 759 -12.75 9.92 15.99
C ASN A 759 -11.42 9.16 15.81
N LEU A 760 -11.01 8.93 14.56
CA LEU A 760 -9.95 7.98 14.21
C LEU A 760 -9.15 8.50 13.03
N GLU A 761 -7.82 8.49 13.14
CA GLU A 761 -6.87 8.66 12.04
C GLU A 761 -5.71 7.67 12.17
N VAL A 762 -5.02 7.41 11.06
CA VAL A 762 -3.77 6.62 10.98
C VAL A 762 -2.64 7.53 10.52
N VAL A 763 -1.73 7.90 11.43
CA VAL A 763 -0.46 8.58 11.12
C VAL A 763 0.69 7.87 11.83
N SER A 764 1.65 7.30 11.07
CA SER A 764 2.86 6.54 11.50
C SER A 764 3.06 5.38 10.51
N PRO A 765 4.26 4.77 10.38
CA PRO A 765 4.47 3.48 9.72
C PRO A 765 3.84 2.31 10.54
N VAL A 766 2.52 2.32 10.66
CA VAL A 766 1.70 1.13 10.88
C VAL A 766 1.59 0.44 9.52
N TYR A 767 1.75 -0.89 9.46
CA TYR A 767 1.44 -1.67 8.26
C TYR A 767 -0.04 -1.46 7.91
N THR A 768 -0.25 -0.54 6.97
CA THR A 768 -1.53 -0.01 6.55
C THR A 768 -1.90 -0.77 5.30
N LEU A 769 -2.66 -1.84 5.49
CA LEU A 769 -3.05 -2.73 4.40
C LEU A 769 -4.11 -1.97 3.60
N SER A 770 -3.67 -1.30 2.54
CA SER A 770 -4.44 -0.29 1.83
C SER A 770 -4.45 -0.58 0.35
N VAL A 771 -5.66 -0.67 -0.18
CA VAL A 771 -5.97 -0.86 -1.61
C VAL A 771 -5.55 0.37 -2.48
N SER A 772 -4.78 1.29 -1.92
CA SER A 772 -4.17 2.46 -2.58
C SER A 772 -2.65 2.37 -2.74
N SER A 773 -1.99 1.35 -2.18
CA SER A 773 -0.60 1.01 -2.50
C SER A 773 -0.48 0.03 -3.67
N VAL A 774 -1.59 -0.64 -4.00
CA VAL A 774 -1.80 -1.63 -5.07
C VAL A 774 -2.17 -0.96 -6.39
#